data_AF-A0AAN5TB92-F1
#
_entry.id   AF-A0AAN5TB92-F1
#
_cell.length_a   1.000
_cell.length_b   1.000
_cell.length_c   1.000
_cell.angle_alpha   90.00
_cell.angle_beta   90.00
_cell.angle_gamma   90.00
#
_symmetry.space_group_name_H-M   'P 1'
#
loop_
_entity.id
_entity.type
_entity.pdbx_description
1 polymer ?
#
loop_
_entity_poly.entity_id
_entity_poly.type
_entity_poly.pdbx_seq_one_letter_code
_entity_poly.pdbx_strand_id
1 'polypeptide(L)'
;MTKKHLNPDSQTDLGDTEKVELEDTDTVDIPTEGDLSPSKMRFIWEGDFSSYQLKAADLRPITRHYKQKNHIQIVINGEHPFGQELISKKLAAMDEQIKGLNDDSLKYALYIQKHWLQPGYLGDQFCISNMFGSDFSKVYKELKQLLAPYLTNDGEIKKGLSTQELLDLNEIVKAKFAALFDAKITRYIAFLDESKSDVCLDKQEVIDEIKKIQSGLKPGQLAGYVYTNNRKIGESHFEVVIIGPETIIKPVHWGNQGRERGLYSEDLTGMFDTKIDSFVQTTSAIPLPQAGHEECGTLGIMYLNELLKDNAKQLQEDSLRFSFYDKGNSLAHFFFPSPQVLRFSQSSAYNSVIKAMLEDTPDVEVIHGNKKYRVKTLRGILEESIEAAKKCGNSELAARNQKILDDLPSFRKHWLQSYDLCEQKRSLMEDRHNLYLAYTTQRMRRKADEQDEHAGLQVDFELENPPLLPETPAETEIVTEATNPTSDEVMQSSSNREHSFTPQQSTIIIEAMQKALTSMGTSRFVSGRDDKEKLLVQFKSAFENATNGQERHEALRNFVTTASTPRQGLLNFFPAAYGKTRSATAFYEHVKNQEPSLVEVLKTMDGEKGRKVVAQSNSSDETTATMPADQARGIMQHFKRAIQVERGSELKAGNDSVDSQNLCGTGLKI
;
A
#
# COMPACT_ATOMS: atom_id res chain seq x y z
N MET A 1 -30.26 44.94 62.04
CA MET A 1 -30.91 46.21 62.42
C MET A 1 -30.92 47.06 61.16
N THR A 2 -32.01 47.44 60.51
CA THR A 2 -33.39 47.73 60.94
C THR A 2 -34.35 47.48 59.76
N LYS A 3 -35.56 46.99 60.08
CA LYS A 3 -36.69 46.67 59.18
C LYS A 3 -37.45 47.92 58.69
N LYS A 4 -38.18 47.78 57.57
CA LYS A 4 -39.59 48.21 57.34
C LYS A 4 -40.11 47.50 56.08
N HIS A 5 -40.88 46.42 56.19
CA HIS A 5 -42.36 46.27 56.29
C HIS A 5 -43.19 46.60 55.02
N LEU A 6 -43.67 45.53 54.36
CA LEU A 6 -45.04 45.16 53.90
C LEU A 6 -46.04 46.32 53.62
N ASN A 7 -46.88 46.32 52.58
CA ASN A 7 -47.87 45.29 52.19
C ASN A 7 -48.48 45.59 50.77
N PRO A 8 -49.57 44.93 50.27
CA PRO A 8 -49.66 44.33 48.93
C PRO A 8 -50.86 44.88 48.10
N ASP A 9 -51.28 44.14 47.07
CA ASP A 9 -52.52 44.25 46.26
C ASP A 9 -52.44 44.96 44.91
N SER A 10 -52.45 44.17 43.83
CA SER A 10 -53.34 44.24 42.65
C SER A 10 -52.78 43.31 41.55
N GLN A 11 -53.27 42.07 41.47
CA GLN A 11 -54.26 41.61 40.49
C GLN A 11 -53.89 41.86 39.01
N THR A 12 -53.52 40.74 38.38
CA THR A 12 -53.86 40.30 37.01
C THR A 12 -53.65 41.27 35.85
N ASP A 13 -52.65 40.97 35.02
CA ASP A 13 -52.90 40.89 33.59
C ASP A 13 -52.06 39.77 32.95
N LEU A 14 -52.76 38.89 32.23
CA LEU A 14 -52.23 37.82 31.40
C LEU A 14 -52.11 38.40 29.99
N GLY A 15 -50.89 38.65 29.51
CA GLY A 15 -50.68 39.16 28.18
C GLY A 15 -49.25 38.98 27.71
N ASP A 16 -49.12 38.16 26.66
CA ASP A 16 -48.01 38.12 25.70
C ASP A 16 -46.66 37.57 26.18
N THR A 17 -46.60 36.22 26.19
CA THR A 17 -45.37 35.52 25.82
C THR A 17 -44.92 36.00 24.45
N GLU A 18 -43.93 36.88 24.41
CA GLU A 18 -43.09 37.10 23.23
C GLU A 18 -42.55 35.74 22.79
N LYS A 19 -43.09 35.23 21.69
CA LYS A 19 -42.45 34.21 20.88
C LYS A 19 -41.10 34.80 20.47
N VAL A 20 -40.04 34.35 21.15
CA VAL A 20 -38.71 34.37 20.56
C VAL A 20 -38.81 33.45 19.34
N GLU A 21 -38.97 34.06 18.17
CA GLU A 21 -38.75 33.38 16.90
C GLU A 21 -37.30 32.89 16.93
N LEU A 22 -37.16 31.59 17.17
CA LEU A 22 -35.94 30.85 16.89
C LEU A 22 -35.71 31.03 15.40
N GLU A 23 -34.74 31.86 15.04
CA GLU A 23 -34.19 31.93 13.70
C GLU A 23 -33.97 30.51 13.20
N ASP A 24 -34.58 30.21 12.06
CA ASP A 24 -34.49 28.94 11.35
C ASP A 24 -33.05 28.45 11.37
N THR A 25 -32.82 27.39 12.15
CA THR A 25 -31.59 26.61 12.03
C THR A 25 -31.52 26.15 10.58
N ASP A 26 -30.48 26.58 9.86
CA ASP A 26 -30.10 26.03 8.56
C ASP A 26 -30.29 24.51 8.60
N THR A 27 -31.41 24.03 8.05
CA THR A 27 -31.64 22.61 7.89
C THR A 27 -30.65 22.16 6.84
N VAL A 28 -29.54 21.60 7.30
CA VAL A 28 -28.59 20.90 6.44
C VAL A 28 -29.39 19.80 5.74
N ASP A 29 -29.65 19.98 4.45
CA ASP A 29 -30.37 19.00 3.63
C ASP A 29 -29.73 17.62 3.80
N ILE A 30 -30.52 16.67 4.31
CA ILE A 30 -30.07 15.31 4.60
C ILE A 30 -29.88 14.58 3.27
N PRO A 31 -28.69 14.06 2.95
CA PRO A 31 -28.46 13.29 1.74
C PRO A 31 -29.29 12.00 1.75
N THR A 32 -30.05 11.78 0.68
CA THR A 32 -30.85 10.57 0.39
C THR A 32 -30.17 9.72 -0.69
N GLU A 33 -30.67 8.51 -0.96
CA GLU A 33 -30.18 7.69 -2.08
C GLU A 33 -30.24 8.41 -3.44
N GLY A 34 -31.16 9.37 -3.59
CA GLY A 34 -31.24 10.24 -4.77
C GLY A 34 -30.04 11.18 -4.96
N ASP A 35 -29.20 11.36 -3.94
CA ASP A 35 -28.00 12.22 -3.99
C ASP A 35 -26.74 11.48 -4.46
N LEU A 36 -26.83 10.17 -4.69
CA LEU A 36 -25.77 9.43 -5.37
C LEU A 36 -25.81 9.71 -6.88
N SER A 37 -24.69 10.23 -7.40
CA SER A 37 -24.53 10.37 -8.84
C SER A 37 -24.80 9.05 -9.58
N PRO A 38 -25.35 9.06 -10.80
CA PRO A 38 -25.63 7.84 -11.57
C PRO A 38 -24.43 6.89 -11.70
N SER A 39 -23.20 7.42 -11.79
CA SER A 39 -21.98 6.63 -11.85
C SER A 39 -21.67 5.85 -10.57
N LYS A 40 -22.02 6.42 -9.41
CA LYS A 40 -21.85 5.75 -8.10
C LYS A 40 -22.92 4.66 -7.92
N MET A 41 -24.17 4.96 -8.25
CA MET A 41 -25.24 3.96 -8.22
C MET A 41 -24.92 2.78 -9.15
N ARG A 42 -24.43 3.06 -10.36
CA ARG A 42 -23.98 2.02 -11.29
C ARG A 42 -22.85 1.17 -10.70
N PHE A 43 -21.85 1.79 -10.08
CA PHE A 43 -20.75 1.07 -9.44
C PHE A 43 -21.23 0.14 -8.32
N ILE A 44 -22.17 0.59 -7.47
CA ILE A 44 -22.79 -0.25 -6.45
C ILE A 44 -23.54 -1.42 -7.10
N TRP A 45 -24.31 -1.16 -8.16
CA TRP A 45 -25.12 -2.17 -8.83
C TRP A 45 -24.28 -3.23 -9.57
N GLU A 46 -23.16 -2.84 -10.18
CA GLU A 46 -22.25 -3.74 -10.89
C GLU A 46 -21.54 -4.73 -9.96
N GLY A 47 -21.36 -4.39 -8.67
CA GLY A 47 -20.84 -5.30 -7.65
C GLY A 47 -19.35 -5.65 -7.75
N ASP A 48 -18.61 -5.15 -8.75
CA ASP A 48 -17.16 -5.30 -8.85
C ASP A 48 -16.45 -4.20 -8.05
N PHE A 49 -16.18 -4.52 -6.78
CA PHE A 49 -15.48 -3.62 -5.85
C PHE A 49 -13.97 -3.83 -5.82
N SER A 50 -13.38 -4.43 -6.86
CA SER A 50 -11.94 -4.57 -6.95
C SER A 50 -11.25 -3.20 -6.87
N SER A 51 -10.24 -3.09 -5.99
CA SER A 51 -9.37 -1.93 -5.94
C SER A 51 -8.39 -1.97 -7.11
N TYR A 52 -8.05 -0.80 -7.64
CA TYR A 52 -6.94 -0.65 -8.57
C TYR A 52 -5.74 -0.03 -7.84
N GLN A 53 -4.60 -0.72 -7.87
CA GLN A 53 -3.33 -0.16 -7.42
C GLN A 53 -2.80 0.82 -8.46
N LEU A 54 -2.73 2.10 -8.10
CA LEU A 54 -2.17 3.11 -8.98
C LEU A 54 -0.69 2.82 -9.27
N LYS A 55 -0.33 2.96 -10.53
CA LYS A 55 1.05 2.98 -11.02
C LYS A 55 1.56 4.42 -11.01
N ALA A 56 2.88 4.57 -10.90
CA ALA A 56 3.52 5.89 -10.93
C ALA A 56 3.19 6.66 -12.24
N ALA A 57 3.11 5.93 -13.36
CA ALA A 57 2.75 6.48 -14.67
C ALA A 57 1.33 7.08 -14.70
N ASP A 58 0.41 6.59 -13.87
CA ASP A 58 -0.99 7.05 -13.82
C ASP A 58 -1.11 8.44 -13.19
N LEU A 59 -0.10 8.87 -12.42
CA LEU A 59 -0.19 10.11 -11.65
C LEU A 59 -0.31 11.34 -12.54
N ARG A 60 0.44 11.41 -13.65
CA ARG A 60 0.45 12.60 -14.51
C ARG A 60 -0.95 12.94 -15.09
N PRO A 61 -1.70 12.02 -15.69
CA PRO A 61 -3.06 12.33 -16.14
C PRO A 61 -4.01 12.64 -14.97
N ILE A 62 -3.86 11.95 -13.83
CA ILE A 62 -4.68 12.18 -12.63
C ILE A 62 -4.44 13.58 -12.04
N THR A 63 -3.19 14.00 -11.84
CA THR A 63 -2.86 15.32 -11.29
C THR A 63 -3.25 16.44 -12.23
N ARG A 64 -3.09 16.25 -13.55
CA ARG A 64 -3.57 17.20 -14.57
C ARG A 64 -5.08 17.40 -14.47
N HIS A 65 -5.86 16.31 -14.31
CA HIS A 65 -7.30 16.41 -14.13
C HIS A 65 -7.66 17.27 -12.91
N TYR A 66 -7.00 17.09 -11.77
CA TYR A 66 -7.31 17.89 -10.58
C TYR A 66 -6.81 19.33 -10.66
N LYS A 67 -5.70 19.58 -11.36
CA LYS A 67 -5.27 20.95 -11.70
C LYS A 67 -6.34 21.69 -12.50
N GLN A 68 -6.93 21.03 -13.50
CA GLN A 68 -7.98 21.63 -14.33
C GLN A 68 -9.31 21.77 -13.58
N LYS A 69 -9.70 20.74 -12.82
CA LYS A 69 -11.01 20.68 -12.16
C LYS A 69 -11.09 21.58 -10.93
N ASN A 70 -10.06 21.57 -10.09
CA ASN A 70 -10.08 22.16 -8.75
C ASN A 70 -8.97 23.21 -8.56
N HIS A 71 -8.23 23.56 -9.61
CA HIS A 71 -7.11 24.52 -9.55
C HIS A 71 -6.03 24.18 -8.52
N ILE A 72 -5.84 22.89 -8.21
CA ILE A 72 -4.82 22.44 -7.26
C ILE A 72 -3.51 22.11 -7.96
N GLN A 73 -2.39 22.53 -7.38
CA GLN A 73 -1.06 22.17 -7.86
C GLN A 73 -0.57 20.91 -7.12
N ILE A 74 -0.28 19.85 -7.87
CA ILE A 74 0.36 18.64 -7.35
C ILE A 74 1.63 18.38 -8.17
N VAL A 75 2.77 18.30 -7.49
CA VAL A 75 4.07 17.99 -8.08
C VAL A 75 4.39 16.51 -7.84
N ILE A 76 4.76 15.80 -8.90
CA ILE A 76 5.26 14.42 -8.80
C ILE A 76 6.79 14.48 -8.68
N ASN A 77 7.38 13.65 -7.83
CA ASN A 77 8.82 13.67 -7.60
C ASN A 77 9.63 13.56 -8.90
N GLY A 78 10.59 14.47 -9.08
CA GLY A 78 11.39 14.58 -10.30
C GLY A 78 10.81 15.48 -11.39
N GLU A 79 9.58 16.00 -11.24
CA GLU A 79 9.00 16.94 -12.22
C GLU A 79 9.39 18.40 -11.96
N HIS A 80 9.86 18.76 -10.76
CA HIS A 80 10.39 20.10 -10.50
C HIS A 80 11.79 20.26 -11.15
N PRO A 81 12.20 21.46 -11.62
CA PRO A 81 13.46 21.65 -12.34
C PRO A 81 14.71 21.07 -11.64
N PHE A 82 14.75 21.16 -10.30
CA PHE A 82 15.80 20.52 -9.50
C PHE A 82 15.85 18.99 -9.69
N GLY A 83 14.72 18.30 -9.59
CA GLY A 83 14.65 16.86 -9.79
C GLY A 83 14.90 16.44 -11.25
N GLN A 84 14.44 17.25 -12.21
CA GLN A 84 14.73 17.01 -13.63
C GLN A 84 16.23 17.02 -13.91
N GLU A 85 16.99 17.93 -13.29
CA GLU A 85 18.45 17.97 -13.40
C GLU A 85 19.10 16.70 -12.83
N LEU A 86 18.66 16.25 -11.66
CA LEU A 86 19.17 15.02 -11.03
C LEU A 86 18.88 13.77 -11.86
N ILE A 87 17.65 13.63 -12.38
CA ILE A 87 17.28 12.53 -13.27
C ILE A 87 18.14 12.55 -14.54
N SER A 88 18.35 13.74 -15.13
CA SER A 88 19.19 13.89 -16.33
C SER A 88 20.64 13.45 -16.07
N LYS A 89 21.20 13.78 -14.90
CA LYS A 89 22.54 13.32 -14.49
C LYS A 89 22.59 11.81 -14.31
N LYS A 90 21.57 11.19 -13.70
CA LYS A 90 21.48 9.73 -13.55
C LYS A 90 21.42 9.02 -14.90
N LEU A 91 20.60 9.54 -15.83
CA LEU A 91 20.49 8.99 -17.18
C LEU A 91 21.82 9.09 -17.93
N ALA A 92 22.49 10.25 -17.88
CA ALA A 92 23.82 10.43 -18.49
C ALA A 92 24.86 9.47 -17.88
N ALA A 93 24.85 9.27 -16.56
CA ALA A 93 25.75 8.32 -15.90
C ALA A 93 25.46 6.86 -16.32
N MET A 94 24.19 6.51 -16.58
CA MET A 94 23.84 5.20 -17.13
C MET A 94 24.34 5.04 -18.58
N ASP A 95 24.21 6.09 -19.41
CA ASP A 95 24.73 6.09 -20.78
C ASP A 95 26.25 5.93 -20.82
N GLU A 96 26.97 6.63 -19.94
CA GLU A 96 28.42 6.48 -19.80
C GLU A 96 28.81 5.05 -19.36
N GLN A 97 28.07 4.47 -18.42
CA GLN A 97 28.30 3.08 -18.00
C GLN A 97 28.06 2.09 -19.15
N ILE A 98 26.98 2.24 -19.90
CA ILE A 98 26.68 1.40 -21.07
C ILE A 98 27.77 1.57 -22.12
N LYS A 99 28.22 2.80 -22.39
CA LYS A 99 29.32 3.06 -23.31
C LYS A 99 30.61 2.37 -22.88
N GLY A 100 30.97 2.45 -21.60
CA GLY A 100 32.16 1.79 -21.06
C GLY A 100 32.06 0.25 -21.12
N LEU A 101 30.88 -0.31 -20.90
CA LEU A 101 30.64 -1.75 -20.99
C LEU A 101 30.58 -2.29 -22.43
N ASN A 102 30.40 -1.42 -23.42
CA ASN A 102 30.51 -1.76 -24.84
C ASN A 102 31.95 -1.60 -25.38
N ASP A 103 32.87 -1.03 -24.60
CA ASP A 103 34.27 -0.86 -25.00
C ASP A 103 35.09 -2.12 -24.68
N ASP A 104 35.45 -2.89 -25.70
CA ASP A 104 36.25 -4.11 -25.57
C ASP A 104 37.61 -3.90 -24.89
N SER A 105 38.13 -2.67 -24.84
CA SER A 105 39.40 -2.37 -24.18
C SER A 105 39.31 -2.42 -22.65
N LEU A 106 38.14 -2.17 -22.06
CA LEU A 106 37.99 -2.01 -20.60
C LEU A 106 36.72 -2.64 -20.00
N LYS A 107 35.78 -3.15 -20.81
CA LYS A 107 34.46 -3.61 -20.33
C LYS A 107 34.51 -4.61 -19.18
N TYR A 108 35.48 -5.53 -19.16
CA TYR A 108 35.59 -6.54 -18.11
C TYR A 108 36.10 -5.93 -16.81
N ALA A 109 37.10 -5.04 -16.89
CA ALA A 109 37.64 -4.33 -15.74
C ALA A 109 36.56 -3.46 -15.08
N LEU A 110 35.81 -2.70 -15.89
CA LEU A 110 34.70 -1.87 -15.41
C LEU A 110 33.59 -2.70 -14.75
N TYR A 111 33.24 -3.85 -15.35
CA TYR A 111 32.24 -4.76 -14.76
C TYR A 111 32.72 -5.33 -13.42
N ILE A 112 33.99 -5.73 -13.31
CA ILE A 112 34.58 -6.22 -12.05
C ILE A 112 34.56 -5.15 -10.98
N GLN A 113 34.98 -3.92 -11.29
CA GLN A 113 35.01 -2.81 -10.33
C GLN A 113 33.65 -2.56 -9.68
N LYS A 114 32.57 -2.76 -10.43
CA LYS A 114 31.20 -2.52 -9.97
C LYS A 114 30.55 -3.72 -9.29
N HIS A 115 30.83 -4.94 -9.75
CA HIS A 115 30.06 -6.13 -9.39
C HIS A 115 30.83 -7.17 -8.57
N TRP A 116 32.11 -6.96 -8.27
CA TRP A 116 32.89 -7.87 -7.43
C TRP A 116 32.42 -7.85 -5.97
N LEU A 117 32.01 -9.01 -5.45
CA LEU A 117 31.68 -9.19 -4.05
C LEU A 117 32.70 -10.07 -3.34
N GLN A 118 32.95 -9.75 -2.08
CA GLN A 118 33.73 -10.61 -1.18
C GLN A 118 33.00 -11.96 -0.95
N PRO A 119 33.73 -13.03 -0.61
CA PRO A 119 33.12 -14.31 -0.27
C PRO A 119 32.08 -14.18 0.85
N GLY A 120 30.90 -14.80 0.67
CA GLY A 120 29.86 -14.85 1.70
C GLY A 120 28.90 -13.66 1.73
N TYR A 121 29.10 -12.65 0.87
CA TYR A 121 28.14 -11.56 0.70
C TYR A 121 27.05 -11.93 -0.31
N LEU A 122 25.81 -11.57 0.03
CA LEU A 122 24.66 -11.67 -0.87
C LEU A 122 24.65 -10.47 -1.81
N GLY A 123 24.51 -10.74 -3.12
CA GLY A 123 24.44 -9.73 -4.16
C GLY A 123 23.23 -9.89 -5.06
N ASP A 124 23.07 -8.94 -5.98
CA ASP A 124 22.08 -9.01 -7.04
C ASP A 124 22.44 -10.08 -8.10
N GLN A 125 21.60 -10.22 -9.12
CA GLN A 125 21.83 -11.19 -10.20
C GLN A 125 23.05 -10.92 -11.10
N PHE A 126 23.66 -9.74 -10.99
CA PHE A 126 24.82 -9.31 -11.77
C PHE A 126 26.12 -9.43 -10.99
N CYS A 127 26.06 -9.68 -9.68
CA CYS A 127 27.26 -9.81 -8.85
C CYS A 127 28.18 -10.98 -9.25
N ILE A 128 29.48 -10.76 -9.05
CA ILE A 128 30.54 -11.76 -9.15
C ILE A 128 30.77 -12.29 -7.74
N SER A 129 30.26 -13.49 -7.45
CA SER A 129 30.29 -14.08 -6.12
C SER A 129 30.51 -15.60 -6.15
N ASN A 130 30.93 -16.15 -5.01
CA ASN A 130 31.08 -17.60 -4.81
C ASN A 130 29.77 -18.28 -4.34
N MET A 131 28.66 -17.54 -4.27
CA MET A 131 27.40 -18.04 -3.76
C MET A 131 26.82 -19.14 -4.66
N PHE A 132 26.20 -20.14 -4.04
CA PHE A 132 25.50 -21.21 -4.76
C PHE A 132 24.40 -20.61 -5.65
N GLY A 133 24.41 -20.94 -6.94
CA GLY A 133 23.48 -20.38 -7.93
C GLY A 133 24.02 -19.16 -8.70
N SER A 134 25.16 -18.59 -8.32
CA SER A 134 25.85 -17.59 -9.14
C SER A 134 26.52 -18.24 -10.35
N ASP A 135 26.44 -17.58 -11.51
CA ASP A 135 27.13 -17.98 -12.74
C ASP A 135 28.67 -18.01 -12.55
N PHE A 136 29.18 -17.30 -11.55
CA PHE A 136 30.61 -17.24 -11.23
C PHE A 136 31.06 -18.27 -10.18
N SER A 137 30.14 -18.98 -9.52
CA SER A 137 30.46 -19.87 -8.37
C SER A 137 31.56 -20.90 -8.65
N LYS A 138 31.57 -21.48 -9.86
CA LYS A 138 32.55 -22.50 -10.28
C LYS A 138 33.95 -21.94 -10.58
N VAL A 139 34.02 -20.67 -10.98
CA VAL A 139 35.25 -20.01 -11.42
C VAL A 139 35.77 -18.99 -10.40
N TYR A 140 34.99 -18.66 -9.38
CA TYR A 140 35.29 -17.57 -8.43
C TYR A 140 36.63 -17.76 -7.70
N LYS A 141 36.96 -18.99 -7.26
CA LYS A 141 38.23 -19.26 -6.57
C LYS A 141 39.42 -18.94 -7.46
N GLU A 142 39.33 -19.31 -8.74
CA GLU A 142 40.37 -19.06 -9.72
C GLU A 142 40.45 -17.58 -10.10
N LEU A 143 39.30 -16.94 -10.35
CA LEU A 143 39.22 -15.50 -10.56
C LEU A 143 39.87 -14.74 -9.40
N LYS A 144 39.52 -15.06 -8.15
CA LYS A 144 40.11 -14.41 -6.97
C LYS A 144 41.64 -14.52 -6.93
N GLN A 145 42.21 -15.65 -7.34
CA GLN A 145 43.66 -15.84 -7.40
C GLN A 145 44.31 -14.97 -8.47
N LEU A 146 43.72 -14.92 -9.67
CA LEU A 146 44.20 -14.09 -10.78
C LEU A 146 44.05 -12.59 -10.49
N LEU A 147 42.99 -12.22 -9.76
CA LEU A 147 42.69 -10.84 -9.39
C LEU A 147 43.45 -10.37 -8.14
N ALA A 148 44.15 -11.26 -7.41
CA ALA A 148 44.82 -10.95 -6.15
C ALA A 148 45.68 -9.65 -6.17
N PRO A 149 46.42 -9.30 -7.24
CA PRO A 149 47.17 -8.05 -7.30
C PRO A 149 46.30 -6.78 -7.25
N TYR A 150 45.04 -6.88 -7.66
CA TYR A 150 44.07 -5.78 -7.75
C TYR A 150 43.09 -5.74 -6.57
N LEU A 151 43.25 -6.67 -5.61
CA LEU A 151 42.41 -6.74 -4.42
C LEU A 151 43.07 -6.06 -3.21
N THR A 152 42.26 -5.50 -2.32
CA THR A 152 42.67 -5.08 -0.98
C THR A 152 42.93 -6.31 -0.10
N ASN A 153 43.51 -6.11 1.07
CA ASN A 153 43.73 -7.19 2.04
C ASN A 153 42.40 -7.85 2.47
N ASP A 154 41.29 -7.11 2.42
CA ASP A 154 39.95 -7.57 2.74
C ASP A 154 39.27 -8.28 1.55
N GLY A 155 39.92 -8.32 0.38
CA GLY A 155 39.41 -9.00 -0.81
C GLY A 155 38.44 -8.16 -1.65
N GLU A 156 38.42 -6.84 -1.46
CA GLU A 156 37.69 -5.88 -2.30
C GLU A 156 38.54 -5.44 -3.49
N ILE A 157 37.92 -4.99 -4.57
CA ILE A 157 38.68 -4.35 -5.66
C ILE A 157 39.24 -3.01 -5.15
N LYS A 158 40.55 -2.79 -5.37
CA LYS A 158 41.21 -1.52 -5.00
C LYS A 158 40.51 -0.34 -5.68
N LYS A 159 40.24 0.71 -4.92
CA LYS A 159 39.73 1.98 -5.45
C LYS A 159 40.87 2.74 -6.16
N GLY A 160 40.57 3.37 -7.29
CA GLY A 160 41.52 4.23 -7.99
C GLY A 160 42.63 3.48 -8.75
N LEU A 161 42.33 2.30 -9.31
CA LEU A 161 43.26 1.60 -10.22
C LEU A 161 43.70 2.52 -11.37
N SER A 162 44.98 2.49 -11.70
CA SER A 162 45.54 3.20 -12.85
C SER A 162 45.03 2.63 -14.17
N THR A 163 45.15 3.39 -15.25
CA THR A 163 44.75 2.95 -16.59
C THR A 163 45.45 1.64 -17.00
N GLN A 164 46.73 1.47 -16.67
CA GLN A 164 47.45 0.24 -16.97
C GLN A 164 46.91 -0.96 -16.18
N GLU A 165 46.64 -0.78 -14.88
CA GLU A 165 46.06 -1.84 -14.04
C GLU A 165 44.67 -2.26 -14.52
N LEU A 166 43.87 -1.32 -15.05
CA LEU A 166 42.57 -1.62 -15.65
C LEU A 166 42.71 -2.41 -16.95
N LEU A 167 43.67 -2.06 -17.81
CA LEU A 167 43.96 -2.82 -19.03
C LEU A 167 44.42 -4.24 -18.70
N ASP A 168 45.33 -4.39 -17.73
CA ASP A 168 45.82 -5.70 -17.29
C ASP A 168 44.69 -6.54 -16.70
N LEU A 169 43.81 -5.93 -15.88
CA LEU A 169 42.60 -6.58 -15.35
C LEU A 169 41.67 -7.05 -16.47
N ASN A 170 41.48 -6.24 -17.51
CA ASN A 170 40.64 -6.58 -18.65
C ASN A 170 41.21 -7.77 -19.43
N GLU A 171 42.52 -7.79 -19.68
CA GLU A 171 43.19 -8.87 -20.41
C GLU A 171 43.18 -10.21 -19.64
N ILE A 172 43.29 -10.19 -18.30
CA ILE A 172 43.13 -11.39 -17.46
C ILE A 172 41.77 -12.06 -17.69
N VAL A 173 40.70 -11.26 -17.72
CA VAL A 173 39.35 -11.77 -17.98
C VAL A 173 39.20 -12.23 -19.42
N LYS A 174 39.65 -11.41 -20.38
CA LYS A 174 39.53 -11.68 -21.81
C LYS A 174 40.22 -12.98 -22.23
N ALA A 175 41.39 -13.27 -21.66
CA ALA A 175 42.16 -14.47 -22.00
C ALA A 175 41.45 -15.78 -21.62
N LYS A 176 40.59 -15.79 -20.61
CA LYS A 176 40.09 -17.03 -20.00
C LYS A 176 38.59 -17.10 -19.71
N PHE A 177 37.96 -15.96 -19.45
CA PHE A 177 36.57 -15.89 -18.98
C PHE A 177 35.67 -15.00 -19.84
N ALA A 178 36.14 -14.54 -21.01
CA ALA A 178 35.41 -13.66 -21.93
C ALA A 178 33.95 -14.08 -22.13
N ALA A 179 33.69 -15.32 -22.56
CA ALA A 179 32.34 -15.79 -22.84
C ALA A 179 31.37 -15.71 -21.64
N LEU A 180 31.87 -15.96 -20.42
CA LEU A 180 31.06 -15.86 -19.19
C LEU A 180 30.74 -14.40 -18.87
N PHE A 181 31.73 -13.52 -18.96
CA PHE A 181 31.56 -12.10 -18.70
C PHE A 181 30.72 -11.41 -19.79
N ASP A 182 30.94 -11.70 -21.07
CA ASP A 182 30.17 -11.14 -22.18
C ASP A 182 28.67 -11.43 -22.03
N ALA A 183 28.32 -12.67 -21.68
CA ALA A 183 26.94 -13.05 -21.43
C ALA A 183 26.32 -12.26 -20.25
N LYS A 184 27.11 -11.97 -19.21
CA LYS A 184 26.68 -11.18 -18.05
C LYS A 184 26.58 -9.69 -18.34
N ILE A 185 27.60 -9.12 -18.97
CA ILE A 185 27.67 -7.71 -19.38
C ILE A 185 26.52 -7.41 -20.34
N THR A 186 26.25 -8.25 -21.34
CA THR A 186 25.14 -8.07 -22.28
C THR A 186 23.80 -7.99 -21.55
N ARG A 187 23.54 -8.91 -20.60
CA ARG A 187 22.32 -8.88 -19.78
C ARG A 187 22.25 -7.63 -18.90
N TYR A 188 23.38 -7.19 -18.38
CA TYR A 188 23.44 -6.00 -17.53
C TYR A 188 23.21 -4.71 -18.32
N ILE A 189 23.78 -4.58 -19.53
CA ILE A 189 23.51 -3.47 -20.46
C ILE A 189 22.01 -3.42 -20.78
N ALA A 190 21.41 -4.56 -21.15
CA ALA A 190 19.98 -4.62 -21.44
C ALA A 190 19.13 -4.18 -20.22
N PHE A 191 19.50 -4.63 -19.02
CA PHE A 191 18.86 -4.20 -17.77
C PHE A 191 19.01 -2.70 -17.53
N LEU A 192 20.19 -2.11 -17.76
CA LEU A 192 20.39 -0.67 -17.63
C LEU A 192 19.53 0.10 -18.63
N ASP A 193 19.50 -0.31 -19.89
CA ASP A 193 18.68 0.33 -20.93
C ASP A 193 17.19 0.27 -20.61
N GLU A 194 16.67 -0.89 -20.19
CA GLU A 194 15.28 -1.04 -19.75
C GLU A 194 14.98 -0.14 -18.53
N SER A 195 15.90 -0.09 -17.56
CA SER A 195 15.75 0.67 -16.32
C SER A 195 15.72 2.18 -16.52
N LYS A 196 16.26 2.72 -17.62
CA LYS A 196 16.22 4.16 -17.93
C LYS A 196 14.80 4.73 -17.89
N SER A 197 13.83 3.93 -18.33
CA SER A 197 12.41 4.32 -18.36
C SER A 197 11.82 4.55 -16.96
N ASP A 198 12.41 3.95 -15.92
CA ASP A 198 11.95 3.99 -14.54
C ASP A 198 12.80 4.87 -13.62
N VAL A 199 13.87 5.50 -14.14
CA VAL A 199 14.77 6.35 -13.36
C VAL A 199 13.99 7.48 -12.69
N CYS A 200 14.17 7.60 -11.38
CA CYS A 200 13.46 8.56 -10.56
C CYS A 200 14.34 9.07 -9.40
N LEU A 201 13.77 9.90 -8.55
CA LEU A 201 14.41 10.40 -7.34
C LEU A 201 14.33 9.37 -6.21
N ASP A 202 15.43 9.19 -5.50
CA ASP A 202 15.42 8.48 -4.22
C ASP A 202 14.90 9.38 -3.08
N LYS A 203 14.76 8.80 -1.89
CA LYS A 203 14.22 9.49 -0.73
C LYS A 203 14.99 10.75 -0.36
N GLN A 204 16.33 10.73 -0.42
CA GLN A 204 17.13 11.89 -0.01
C GLN A 204 17.00 13.02 -1.01
N GLU A 205 17.04 12.69 -2.30
CA GLU A 205 16.83 13.67 -3.37
C GLU A 205 15.42 14.27 -3.35
N VAL A 206 14.41 13.48 -2.96
CA VAL A 206 13.04 13.95 -2.74
C VAL A 206 12.96 14.94 -1.57
N ILE A 207 13.64 14.66 -0.46
CA ILE A 207 13.71 15.59 0.66
C ILE A 207 14.31 16.92 0.21
N ASP A 208 15.36 16.88 -0.61
CA ASP A 208 15.99 18.08 -1.14
C ASP A 208 15.10 18.82 -2.15
N GLU A 209 14.37 18.09 -3.01
CA GLU A 209 13.38 18.67 -3.93
C GLU A 209 12.23 19.36 -3.17
N ILE A 210 11.68 18.73 -2.12
CA ILE A 210 10.65 19.33 -1.26
C ILE A 210 11.14 20.64 -0.65
N LYS A 211 12.38 20.70 -0.16
CA LYS A 211 12.99 21.92 0.38
C LYS A 211 13.14 23.01 -0.69
N LYS A 212 13.52 22.64 -1.91
CA LYS A 212 13.61 23.59 -3.04
C LYS A 212 12.25 24.17 -3.39
N ILE A 213 11.22 23.32 -3.50
CA ILE A 213 9.84 23.76 -3.74
C ILE A 213 9.41 24.71 -2.62
N GLN A 214 9.59 24.32 -1.35
CA GLN A 214 9.21 25.13 -0.20
C GLN A 214 9.83 26.53 -0.25
N SER A 215 11.13 26.62 -0.55
CA SER A 215 11.84 27.91 -0.63
C SER A 215 11.38 28.83 -1.77
N GLY A 216 10.73 28.26 -2.80
CA GLY A 216 10.20 29.00 -3.95
C GLY A 216 8.74 29.45 -3.80
N LEU A 217 8.03 28.99 -2.78
CA LEU A 217 6.61 29.34 -2.57
C LEU A 217 6.47 30.74 -1.96
N LYS A 218 5.53 31.53 -2.50
CA LYS A 218 5.13 32.83 -1.93
C LYS A 218 4.19 32.63 -0.73
N PRO A 219 4.06 33.64 0.16
CA PRO A 219 3.05 33.62 1.22
C PRO A 219 1.65 33.28 0.67
N GLY A 220 0.97 32.35 1.33
CA GLY A 220 -0.38 31.88 0.94
C GLY A 220 -0.40 30.81 -0.16
N GLN A 221 0.72 30.49 -0.82
CA GLN A 221 0.77 29.41 -1.80
C GLN A 221 0.96 28.04 -1.12
N LEU A 222 0.30 27.02 -1.67
CA LEU A 222 0.43 25.63 -1.24
C LEU A 222 0.60 24.74 -2.47
N ALA A 223 1.42 23.71 -2.33
CA ALA A 223 1.59 22.67 -3.35
C ALA A 223 1.42 21.29 -2.70
N GLY A 224 0.62 20.43 -3.33
CA GLY A 224 0.66 19.00 -3.06
C GLY A 224 1.91 18.39 -3.68
N TYR A 225 2.45 17.36 -3.05
CA TYR A 225 3.61 16.63 -3.55
C TYR A 225 3.42 15.14 -3.36
N VAL A 226 3.85 14.35 -4.35
CA VAL A 226 3.74 12.89 -4.35
C VAL A 226 5.13 12.29 -4.57
N TYR A 227 5.54 11.41 -3.65
CA TYR A 227 6.73 10.59 -3.78
C TYR A 227 6.34 9.16 -4.11
N THR A 228 6.77 8.68 -5.29
CA THR A 228 6.46 7.35 -5.82
C THR A 228 7.42 6.25 -5.37
N ASN A 229 8.25 6.53 -4.37
CA ASN A 229 9.24 5.59 -3.84
C ASN A 229 10.23 5.11 -4.91
N ASN A 230 10.85 6.08 -5.60
CA ASN A 230 11.85 5.89 -6.65
C ASN A 230 11.37 5.10 -7.87
N ARG A 231 10.13 5.35 -8.30
CA ARG A 231 9.51 4.70 -9.47
C ARG A 231 8.89 5.75 -10.39
N LYS A 232 9.19 5.68 -11.68
CA LYS A 232 8.49 6.46 -12.71
C LYS A 232 7.42 5.61 -13.40
N ILE A 233 7.61 4.29 -13.44
CA ILE A 233 6.70 3.32 -14.02
C ILE A 233 6.41 2.16 -13.07
N GLY A 234 5.18 1.64 -13.15
CA GLY A 234 4.73 0.50 -12.36
C GLY A 234 4.22 0.84 -10.96
N GLU A 235 3.90 -0.21 -10.21
CA GLU A 235 3.22 -0.16 -8.92
C GLU A 235 4.23 0.11 -7.79
N SER A 236 3.85 0.97 -6.83
CA SER A 236 4.67 1.29 -5.66
C SER A 236 3.82 1.83 -4.51
N HIS A 237 4.44 1.98 -3.34
CA HIS A 237 3.88 2.79 -2.25
C HIS A 237 4.06 4.27 -2.57
N PHE A 238 3.01 5.08 -2.35
CA PHE A 238 3.08 6.53 -2.53
C PHE A 238 3.01 7.26 -1.20
N GLU A 239 3.95 8.17 -1.00
CA GLU A 239 3.91 9.17 0.07
C GLU A 239 3.37 10.48 -0.48
N VAL A 240 2.59 11.20 0.33
CA VAL A 240 2.07 12.51 -0.04
C VAL A 240 2.34 13.52 1.07
N VAL A 241 2.66 14.76 0.67
CA VAL A 241 2.79 15.90 1.57
C VAL A 241 2.19 17.15 0.95
N ILE A 242 1.80 18.10 1.80
CA ILE A 242 1.40 19.44 1.42
C ILE A 242 2.52 20.39 1.87
N ILE A 243 3.03 21.16 0.93
CA ILE A 243 4.16 22.08 1.12
C ILE A 243 3.62 23.50 1.09
N GLY A 244 3.90 24.26 2.15
CA GLY A 244 3.73 25.70 2.23
C GLY A 244 5.01 26.39 2.70
N PRO A 245 5.11 27.72 2.59
CA PRO A 245 6.35 28.47 2.88
C PRO A 245 6.95 28.19 4.26
N GLU A 246 6.08 28.01 5.27
CA GLU A 246 6.49 27.81 6.67
C GLU A 246 6.05 26.45 7.23
N THR A 247 5.37 25.62 6.43
CA THR A 247 4.75 24.39 6.93
C THR A 247 4.87 23.25 5.93
N ILE A 248 5.16 22.06 6.43
CA ILE A 248 4.98 20.81 5.68
C ILE A 248 3.97 19.97 6.45
N ILE A 249 2.98 19.44 5.75
CA ILE A 249 1.94 18.58 6.33
C ILE A 249 2.02 17.23 5.65
N LYS A 250 2.12 16.16 6.43
CA LYS A 250 1.91 14.78 5.98
C LYS A 250 0.48 14.37 6.33
N PRO A 251 -0.48 14.46 5.39
CA PRO A 251 -1.90 14.30 5.70
C PRO A 251 -2.33 12.84 5.90
N VAL A 252 -1.46 11.87 5.58
CA VAL A 252 -1.74 10.45 5.78
C VAL A 252 -0.57 9.78 6.49
N HIS A 253 -0.86 9.13 7.62
CA HIS A 253 0.10 8.27 8.29
C HIS A 253 -0.05 6.81 7.81
N TRP A 254 1.04 6.26 7.30
CA TRP A 254 1.11 4.87 6.84
C TRP A 254 1.75 3.99 7.91
N GLY A 255 1.16 2.82 8.17
CA GLY A 255 1.77 1.82 9.05
C GLY A 255 3.07 1.26 8.46
N ASN A 256 4.05 1.00 9.33
CA ASN A 256 5.33 0.30 9.12
C ASN A 256 5.78 0.05 7.65
N GLN A 257 6.05 1.12 6.89
CA GLN A 257 6.52 1.04 5.48
C GLN A 257 8.03 0.75 5.32
N GLY A 258 8.75 0.64 6.44
CA GLY A 258 10.23 0.61 6.45
C GLY A 258 10.82 2.01 6.23
N ARG A 259 11.97 2.30 6.88
CA ARG A 259 12.58 3.64 6.90
C ARG A 259 12.93 4.19 5.51
N GLU A 260 13.17 3.31 4.56
CA GLU A 260 13.59 3.68 3.19
C GLU A 260 12.44 4.18 2.32
N ARG A 261 11.20 3.75 2.61
CA ARG A 261 10.03 4.01 1.75
C ARG A 261 9.16 5.17 2.23
N GLY A 262 9.15 5.43 3.54
CA GLY A 262 8.33 6.48 4.14
C GLY A 262 9.07 7.81 4.31
N LEU A 263 8.31 8.91 4.26
CA LEU A 263 8.75 10.23 4.74
C LEU A 263 8.34 10.40 6.21
N TYR A 264 9.27 10.69 7.10
CA TYR A 264 9.07 10.80 8.55
C TYR A 264 9.42 12.20 9.06
N SER A 265 9.05 12.50 10.31
CA SER A 265 9.31 13.80 10.94
C SER A 265 10.80 14.11 11.08
N GLU A 266 11.66 13.08 11.10
CA GLU A 266 13.11 13.26 11.10
C GLU A 266 13.68 13.65 9.73
N ASP A 267 12.96 13.37 8.65
CA ASP A 267 13.37 13.70 7.28
C ASP A 267 13.09 15.17 6.93
N LEU A 268 11.99 15.71 7.48
CA LEU A 268 11.46 17.04 7.18
C LEU A 268 11.19 17.78 8.50
N THR A 269 12.13 18.64 8.90
CA THR A 269 12.03 19.42 10.14
C THR A 269 10.74 20.23 10.18
N GLY A 270 10.01 20.15 11.31
CA GLY A 270 8.77 20.89 11.50
C GLY A 270 7.56 20.30 10.76
N MET A 271 7.66 19.09 10.20
CA MET A 271 6.55 18.43 9.53
C MET A 271 5.44 18.08 10.52
N PHE A 272 4.22 18.54 10.24
CA PHE A 272 3.02 18.14 10.96
C PHE A 272 2.49 16.83 10.35
N ASP A 273 2.28 15.80 11.17
CA ASP A 273 1.75 14.51 10.71
C ASP A 273 0.48 14.08 11.45
N THR A 274 -0.26 13.12 10.88
CA THR A 274 -1.47 12.56 11.48
C THR A 274 -1.19 11.35 12.38
N LYS A 275 0.03 11.21 12.93
CA LYS A 275 0.39 10.03 13.74
C LYS A 275 -0.27 10.12 15.11
N ILE A 276 -1.11 9.13 15.43
CA ILE A 276 -1.91 9.11 16.67
C ILE A 276 -1.34 8.22 17.78
N ASP A 277 -0.26 7.50 17.52
CA ASP A 277 0.31 6.48 18.42
C ASP A 277 0.57 7.01 19.84
N SER A 278 1.05 8.26 19.95
CA SER A 278 1.35 8.91 21.23
C SER A 278 0.10 9.25 22.06
N PHE A 279 -1.07 9.28 21.42
CA PHE A 279 -2.35 9.69 22.00
C PHE A 279 -3.30 8.53 22.26
N VAL A 280 -2.97 7.32 21.80
CA VAL A 280 -3.87 6.16 21.89
C VAL A 280 -3.20 5.04 22.67
N GLN A 281 -3.81 4.63 23.78
CA GLN A 281 -3.41 3.46 24.55
C GLN A 281 -4.35 2.30 24.23
N THR A 282 -3.79 1.17 23.80
CA THR A 282 -4.55 -0.03 23.48
C THR A 282 -3.66 -1.27 23.56
N THR A 283 -4.28 -2.44 23.76
CA THR A 283 -3.64 -3.76 23.60
C THR A 283 -3.70 -4.27 22.16
N SER A 284 -4.46 -3.58 21.30
CA SER A 284 -4.63 -3.89 19.88
C SER A 284 -3.66 -3.05 19.02
N ALA A 285 -3.64 -3.32 17.71
CA ALA A 285 -2.95 -2.43 16.78
C ALA A 285 -3.61 -1.04 16.76
N ILE A 286 -2.78 0.00 16.69
CA ILE A 286 -3.22 1.39 16.46
C ILE A 286 -3.93 1.45 15.10
N PRO A 287 -5.15 2.01 15.04
CA PRO A 287 -5.89 2.06 13.78
C PRO A 287 -5.24 3.08 12.83
N LEU A 288 -5.22 2.73 11.55
CA LEU A 288 -4.67 3.54 10.47
C LEU A 288 -5.78 3.88 9.46
N PRO A 289 -5.67 4.98 8.69
CA PRO A 289 -6.68 5.37 7.70
C PRO A 289 -6.81 4.36 6.55
N GLN A 290 -5.73 3.66 6.19
CA GLN A 290 -5.74 2.59 5.20
C GLN A 290 -5.66 1.21 5.88
N ALA A 291 -6.46 0.26 5.39
CA ALA A 291 -6.45 -1.14 5.83
C ALA A 291 -5.83 -2.08 4.79
N GLY A 292 -5.91 -1.73 3.49
CA GLY A 292 -5.32 -2.46 2.38
C GLY A 292 -3.87 -2.07 2.06
N HIS A 293 -3.31 -2.66 1.00
CA HIS A 293 -1.96 -2.37 0.50
C HIS A 293 -1.95 -1.68 -0.88
N GLU A 294 -3.08 -1.63 -1.57
CA GLU A 294 -3.15 -1.25 -2.99
C GLU A 294 -3.58 0.22 -3.17
N GLU A 295 -4.26 0.81 -2.19
CA GLU A 295 -4.98 2.07 -2.34
C GLU A 295 -4.22 3.30 -1.83
N CYS A 296 -2.95 3.16 -1.41
CA CYS A 296 -2.18 4.25 -0.81
C CYS A 296 -2.11 5.46 -1.74
N GLY A 297 -1.86 5.23 -3.03
CA GLY A 297 -1.84 6.29 -4.03
C GLY A 297 -3.18 6.98 -4.20
N THR A 298 -4.28 6.23 -4.29
CA THR A 298 -5.62 6.82 -4.43
C THR A 298 -5.99 7.62 -3.18
N LEU A 299 -5.76 7.05 -1.99
CA LEU A 299 -6.04 7.71 -0.72
C LEU A 299 -5.23 9.01 -0.59
N GLY A 300 -3.93 8.95 -0.86
CA GLY A 300 -3.04 10.10 -0.82
C GLY A 300 -3.49 11.22 -1.75
N ILE A 301 -3.78 10.92 -3.01
CA ILE A 301 -4.28 11.92 -3.98
C ILE A 301 -5.64 12.48 -3.55
N MET A 302 -6.54 11.67 -3.00
CA MET A 302 -7.84 12.17 -2.53
C MET A 302 -7.70 13.09 -1.32
N TYR A 303 -6.77 12.81 -0.41
CA TYR A 303 -6.46 13.70 0.71
C TYR A 303 -5.88 15.02 0.22
N LEU A 304 -4.90 15.00 -0.70
CA LEU A 304 -4.39 16.22 -1.33
C LEU A 304 -5.50 17.01 -2.01
N ASN A 305 -6.38 16.32 -2.75
CA ASN A 305 -7.46 16.96 -3.49
C ASN A 305 -8.47 17.66 -2.58
N GLU A 306 -8.93 17.00 -1.50
CA GLU A 306 -9.89 17.60 -0.57
C GLU A 306 -9.27 18.72 0.26
N LEU A 307 -8.01 18.57 0.68
CA LEU A 307 -7.33 19.56 1.52
C LEU A 307 -6.90 20.81 0.74
N LEU A 308 -6.60 20.69 -0.56
CA LEU A 308 -6.11 21.81 -1.38
C LEU A 308 -7.19 22.51 -2.22
N LYS A 309 -8.34 21.87 -2.49
CA LYS A 309 -9.41 22.50 -3.27
C LYS A 309 -9.94 23.77 -2.57
N ASP A 310 -10.64 24.60 -3.34
CA ASP A 310 -11.31 25.80 -2.85
C ASP A 310 -10.34 26.71 -2.05
N ASN A 311 -9.14 26.92 -2.58
CA ASN A 311 -8.05 27.66 -1.93
C ASN A 311 -7.68 27.12 -0.54
N ALA A 312 -7.65 25.79 -0.41
CA ALA A 312 -7.33 25.09 0.82
C ALA A 312 -8.26 25.43 2.00
N LYS A 313 -9.55 25.71 1.73
CA LYS A 313 -10.56 26.02 2.75
C LYS A 313 -10.58 25.00 3.90
N GLN A 314 -10.58 23.71 3.58
CA GLN A 314 -10.60 22.64 4.61
C GLN A 314 -9.35 22.64 5.50
N LEU A 315 -8.17 22.99 4.95
CA LEU A 315 -6.96 23.13 5.76
C LEU A 315 -7.02 24.33 6.72
N GLN A 316 -7.80 25.34 6.39
CA GLN A 316 -7.92 26.56 7.18
C GLN A 316 -9.02 26.45 8.24
N GLU A 317 -10.16 25.84 7.89
CA GLU A 317 -11.38 25.86 8.70
C GLU A 317 -11.66 24.53 9.41
N ASP A 318 -11.38 23.40 8.75
CA ASP A 318 -11.80 22.07 9.21
C ASP A 318 -10.62 21.21 9.73
N SER A 319 -9.42 21.76 9.89
CA SER A 319 -8.25 21.02 10.36
C SER A 319 -7.49 21.80 11.43
N LEU A 320 -6.72 21.10 12.28
CA LEU A 320 -5.84 21.75 13.26
C LEU A 320 -4.39 21.35 13.06
N ARG A 321 -3.51 22.32 13.27
CA ARG A 321 -2.06 22.17 13.26
C ARG A 321 -1.49 22.82 14.49
N PHE A 322 -0.84 22.04 15.34
CA PHE A 322 -0.19 22.59 16.52
C PHE A 322 1.04 21.79 16.90
N SER A 323 1.98 22.47 17.55
CA SER A 323 3.16 21.85 18.12
C SER A 323 2.87 21.51 19.58
N PHE A 324 3.49 20.46 20.08
CA PHE A 324 3.33 20.03 21.47
C PHE A 324 4.61 19.41 21.99
N TYR A 325 4.75 19.36 23.32
CA TYR A 325 5.80 18.57 23.95
C TYR A 325 5.31 17.15 24.16
N ASP A 326 6.06 16.18 23.63
CA ASP A 326 5.78 14.77 23.86
C ASP A 326 6.20 14.32 25.28
N LYS A 327 5.98 13.04 25.60
CA LYS A 327 6.35 12.46 26.90
C LYS A 327 7.85 12.51 27.18
N GLY A 328 8.69 12.66 26.16
CA GLY A 328 10.13 12.83 26.26
C GLY A 328 10.58 14.29 26.36
N ASN A 329 9.63 15.23 26.52
CA ASN A 329 9.88 16.68 26.43
C ASN A 329 10.54 17.11 25.13
N SER A 330 10.32 16.35 24.04
CA SER A 330 10.73 16.72 22.70
C SER A 330 9.60 17.47 22.01
N LEU A 331 9.95 18.49 21.23
CA LEU A 331 8.96 19.24 20.45
C LEU A 331 8.52 18.38 19.26
N ALA A 332 7.22 18.11 19.19
CA ALA A 332 6.57 17.37 18.14
C ALA A 332 5.46 18.22 17.49
N HIS A 333 4.98 17.79 16.32
CA HIS A 333 4.03 18.54 15.51
C HIS A 333 2.88 17.62 15.07
N PHE A 334 1.65 18.03 15.36
CA PHE A 334 0.47 17.21 15.07
C PHE A 334 -0.46 17.91 14.08
N PHE A 335 -0.93 17.13 13.10
CA PHE A 335 -1.99 17.50 12.16
C PHE A 335 -3.25 16.71 12.48
N PHE A 336 -4.29 17.40 12.93
CA PHE A 336 -5.63 16.84 13.08
C PHE A 336 -6.40 16.99 11.76
N PRO A 337 -6.82 15.88 11.13
CA PRO A 337 -7.35 15.90 9.76
C PRO A 337 -8.76 16.49 9.69
N SER A 338 -9.15 16.92 8.48
CA SER A 338 -10.51 17.38 8.23
C SER A 338 -11.51 16.22 8.12
N PRO A 339 -12.81 16.42 8.39
CA PRO A 339 -13.81 15.36 8.28
C PRO A 339 -13.95 14.83 6.85
N GLN A 340 -13.80 15.70 5.84
CA GLN A 340 -14.04 15.37 4.45
C GLN A 340 -13.04 14.32 3.92
N VAL A 341 -11.80 14.32 4.42
CA VAL A 341 -10.83 13.29 4.07
C VAL A 341 -11.17 11.93 4.70
N LEU A 342 -11.79 11.92 5.89
CA LEU A 342 -12.17 10.69 6.59
C LEU A 342 -13.23 9.86 5.86
N ARG A 343 -13.98 10.47 4.92
CA ARG A 343 -14.87 9.74 4.02
C ARG A 343 -14.12 8.68 3.20
N PHE A 344 -12.83 8.90 2.88
CA PHE A 344 -12.02 7.98 2.09
C PHE A 344 -11.24 6.95 2.93
N SER A 345 -11.17 7.12 4.24
CA SER A 345 -10.55 6.16 5.16
C SER A 345 -11.22 4.78 5.03
N GLN A 346 -10.43 3.70 4.92
CA GLN A 346 -10.95 2.33 4.92
C GLN A 346 -11.28 1.84 6.35
N SER A 347 -10.76 2.51 7.37
CA SER A 347 -10.85 2.08 8.77
C SER A 347 -11.90 2.88 9.53
N SER A 348 -13.03 2.24 9.82
CA SER A 348 -14.05 2.82 10.71
C SER A 348 -13.52 3.01 12.13
N ALA A 349 -12.67 2.10 12.62
CA ALA A 349 -11.97 2.26 13.90
C ALA A 349 -11.10 3.53 13.95
N TYR A 350 -10.38 3.84 12.86
CA TYR A 350 -9.61 5.09 12.76
C TYR A 350 -10.53 6.30 12.85
N ASN A 351 -11.63 6.32 12.08
CA ASN A 351 -12.59 7.41 12.12
C ASN A 351 -13.22 7.59 13.52
N SER A 352 -13.57 6.49 14.20
CA SER A 352 -14.07 6.53 15.59
C SER A 352 -13.05 7.14 16.55
N VAL A 353 -11.77 6.78 16.42
CA VAL A 353 -10.71 7.35 17.27
C VAL A 353 -10.50 8.83 16.97
N ILE A 354 -10.44 9.24 15.71
CA ILE A 354 -10.29 10.66 15.32
C ILE A 354 -11.48 11.49 15.84
N LYS A 355 -12.72 11.00 15.67
CA LYS A 355 -13.92 11.67 16.23
C LYS A 355 -13.83 11.79 17.76
N ALA A 356 -13.39 10.74 18.45
CA ALA A 356 -13.27 10.74 19.90
C ALA A 356 -12.21 11.72 20.43
N MET A 357 -11.19 12.06 19.63
CA MET A 357 -10.22 13.10 20.02
C MET A 357 -10.87 14.48 20.21
N LEU A 358 -12.10 14.71 19.72
CA LEU A 358 -12.83 15.97 19.90
C LEU A 358 -13.71 16.01 21.15
N GLU A 359 -13.72 14.97 21.97
CA GLU A 359 -14.49 14.99 23.22
C GLU A 359 -13.96 16.06 24.20
N ASP A 360 -14.86 16.59 25.04
CA ASP A 360 -14.53 17.68 25.98
C ASP A 360 -13.83 17.19 27.25
N THR A 361 -13.68 15.89 27.41
CA THR A 361 -12.91 15.28 28.51
C THR A 361 -11.45 15.17 28.12
N PRO A 362 -10.46 15.19 29.03
CA PRO A 362 -9.04 15.05 28.68
C PRO A 362 -8.68 13.71 28.03
N ASP A 363 -9.35 12.64 28.45
CA ASP A 363 -9.26 11.30 27.88
C ASP A 363 -10.68 10.76 27.63
N VAL A 364 -10.82 9.83 26.69
CA VAL A 364 -12.05 9.09 26.42
C VAL A 364 -11.74 7.64 26.05
N GLU A 365 -12.69 6.75 26.33
CA GLU A 365 -12.62 5.36 25.92
C GLU A 365 -13.53 5.09 24.72
N VAL A 366 -12.95 4.51 23.67
CA VAL A 366 -13.67 4.08 22.47
C VAL A 366 -13.65 2.56 22.40
N ILE A 367 -14.84 1.97 22.32
CA ILE A 367 -15.01 0.54 22.05
C ILE A 367 -15.42 0.39 20.59
N HIS A 368 -14.62 -0.36 19.82
CA HIS A 368 -14.91 -0.64 18.41
C HIS A 368 -14.78 -2.14 18.15
N GLY A 369 -15.92 -2.80 17.94
CA GLY A 369 -15.98 -4.27 17.94
C GLY A 369 -15.57 -4.84 19.30
N ASN A 370 -14.59 -5.74 19.32
CA ASN A 370 -14.01 -6.31 20.54
C ASN A 370 -12.73 -5.59 21.02
N LYS A 371 -12.40 -4.44 20.43
CA LYS A 371 -11.19 -3.68 20.74
C LYS A 371 -11.53 -2.45 21.56
N LYS A 372 -10.61 -2.08 22.45
CA LYS A 372 -10.73 -0.95 23.36
C LYS A 372 -9.54 -0.02 23.15
N TYR A 373 -9.85 1.26 22.98
CA TYR A 373 -8.89 2.33 22.76
C TYR A 373 -9.12 3.41 23.81
N ARG A 374 -8.11 3.71 24.64
CA ARG A 374 -8.12 4.91 25.48
C ARG A 374 -7.43 6.02 24.70
N VAL A 375 -8.20 7.00 24.30
CA VAL A 375 -7.81 8.10 23.41
C VAL A 375 -7.64 9.36 24.24
N LYS A 376 -6.50 10.02 24.10
CA LYS A 376 -6.30 11.37 24.62
C LYS A 376 -6.92 12.37 23.66
N THR A 377 -7.75 13.28 24.18
CA THR A 377 -8.45 14.26 23.36
C THR A 377 -7.55 15.44 23.03
N LEU A 378 -7.94 16.25 22.04
CA LEU A 378 -7.24 17.49 21.70
C LEU A 378 -7.14 18.42 22.90
N ARG A 379 -8.20 18.48 23.73
CA ARG A 379 -8.19 19.20 25.00
C ARG A 379 -7.08 18.69 25.92
N GLY A 380 -7.04 17.39 26.19
CA GLY A 380 -6.04 16.80 27.07
C GLY A 380 -4.60 16.97 26.54
N ILE A 381 -4.41 16.86 25.21
CA ILE A 381 -3.10 17.09 24.58
C ILE A 381 -2.67 18.55 24.75
N LEU A 382 -3.56 19.51 24.51
CA LEU A 382 -3.26 20.95 24.62
C LEU A 382 -2.98 21.34 26.08
N GLU A 383 -3.79 20.88 27.04
CA GLU A 383 -3.58 21.13 28.48
C GLU A 383 -2.20 20.66 28.94
N GLU A 384 -1.84 19.40 28.65
CA GLU A 384 -0.51 18.85 28.98
C GLU A 384 0.62 19.62 28.28
N SER A 385 0.42 19.97 27.01
CA SER A 385 1.42 20.70 26.25
C SER A 385 1.64 22.11 26.79
N ILE A 386 0.60 22.80 27.27
CA ILE A 386 0.72 24.15 27.86
C ILE A 386 1.54 24.06 29.16
N GLU A 387 1.28 23.06 29.99
CA GLU A 387 2.07 22.84 31.21
C GLU A 387 3.53 22.52 30.91
N ALA A 388 3.77 21.62 29.96
CA ALA A 388 5.11 21.24 29.54
C ALA A 388 5.88 22.43 28.94
N ALA A 389 5.22 23.23 28.09
CA ALA A 389 5.82 24.42 27.49
C ALA A 389 6.23 25.46 28.55
N LYS A 390 5.40 25.70 29.56
CA LYS A 390 5.73 26.56 30.71
C LYS A 390 6.95 26.02 31.48
N LYS A 391 7.00 24.71 31.75
CA LYS A 391 8.13 24.05 32.44
C LYS A 391 9.43 24.15 31.65
N CYS A 392 9.37 24.06 30.32
CA CYS A 392 10.51 24.20 29.41
C CYS A 392 10.88 25.66 29.08
N GLY A 393 10.19 26.66 29.66
CA GLY A 393 10.45 28.08 29.39
C GLY A 393 9.99 28.58 28.02
N ASN A 394 9.17 27.80 27.29
CA ASN A 394 8.63 28.15 25.98
C ASN A 394 7.27 28.86 26.13
N SER A 395 7.31 30.14 26.51
CA SER A 395 6.10 30.96 26.73
C SER A 395 5.29 31.19 25.45
N GLU A 396 5.95 31.27 24.30
CA GLU A 396 5.29 31.44 22.99
C GLU A 396 4.41 30.24 22.64
N LEU A 397 4.95 29.02 22.77
CA LEU A 397 4.18 27.81 22.53
C LEU A 397 3.01 27.66 23.51
N ALA A 398 3.24 27.98 24.79
CA ALA A 398 2.19 27.94 25.79
C ALA A 398 1.03 28.91 25.45
N ALA A 399 1.34 30.14 25.03
CA ALA A 399 0.34 31.11 24.61
C ALA A 399 -0.41 30.67 23.33
N ARG A 400 0.32 30.13 22.36
CA ARG A 400 -0.28 29.60 21.12
C ARG A 400 -1.24 28.45 21.40
N ASN A 401 -0.84 27.49 22.22
CA ASN A 401 -1.68 26.34 22.56
C ASN A 401 -2.86 26.73 23.46
N GLN A 402 -2.70 27.73 24.34
CA GLN A 402 -3.81 28.29 25.11
C GLN A 402 -4.87 28.88 24.18
N LYS A 403 -4.47 29.67 23.17
CA LYS A 403 -5.42 30.21 22.19
C LYS A 403 -6.19 29.11 21.46
N ILE A 404 -5.50 28.05 21.03
CA ILE A 404 -6.15 26.91 20.36
C ILE A 404 -7.14 26.21 21.31
N LEU A 405 -6.76 26.05 22.59
CA LEU A 405 -7.63 25.47 23.60
C LEU A 405 -8.89 26.33 23.84
N ASP A 406 -8.74 27.65 23.88
CA ASP A 406 -9.85 28.59 24.05
C ASP A 406 -10.81 28.56 22.84
N ASP A 407 -10.27 28.40 21.62
CA ASP A 407 -11.04 28.30 20.37
C ASP A 407 -11.60 26.89 20.10
N LEU A 408 -11.16 25.87 20.85
CA LEU A 408 -11.49 24.45 20.62
C LEU A 408 -13.00 24.15 20.63
N PRO A 409 -13.85 24.73 21.51
CA PRO A 409 -15.29 24.48 21.49
C PRO A 409 -15.96 24.87 20.17
N SER A 410 -15.56 26.02 19.60
CA SER A 410 -16.07 26.52 18.31
C SER A 410 -15.59 25.62 17.18
N PHE A 411 -14.30 25.28 17.16
CA PHE A 411 -13.74 24.34 16.21
C PHE A 411 -14.46 22.98 16.24
N ARG A 412 -14.65 22.41 17.44
CA ARG A 412 -15.37 21.14 17.65
C ARG A 412 -16.77 21.19 17.04
N LYS A 413 -17.54 22.23 17.33
CA LYS A 413 -18.92 22.37 16.83
C LYS A 413 -18.93 22.34 15.29
N HIS A 414 -18.08 23.15 14.66
CA HIS A 414 -17.98 23.22 13.21
C HIS A 414 -17.53 21.88 12.59
N TRP A 415 -16.46 21.28 13.15
CA TRP A 415 -15.92 20.03 12.66
C TRP A 415 -16.93 18.88 12.74
N LEU A 416 -17.68 18.77 13.84
CA LEU A 416 -18.70 17.72 14.02
C LEU A 416 -19.87 17.87 13.05
N GLN A 417 -20.31 19.09 12.76
CA GLN A 417 -21.33 19.35 11.72
C GLN A 417 -20.85 18.88 10.35
N SER A 418 -19.62 19.24 9.97
CA SER A 418 -18.99 18.78 8.72
C SER A 418 -18.81 17.26 8.69
N TYR A 419 -18.50 16.63 9.84
CA TYR A 419 -18.33 15.19 9.96
C TYR A 419 -19.62 14.42 9.72
N ASP A 420 -20.73 14.85 10.31
CA ASP A 420 -22.01 14.15 10.18
C ASP A 420 -22.47 14.10 8.71
N LEU A 421 -22.28 15.19 7.95
CA LEU A 421 -22.53 15.19 6.50
C LEU A 421 -21.60 14.23 5.73
N CYS A 422 -20.33 14.14 6.13
CA CYS A 422 -19.37 13.24 5.50
C CYS A 422 -19.65 11.77 5.81
N GLU A 423 -20.12 11.49 7.02
CA GLU A 423 -20.51 10.16 7.49
C GLU A 423 -21.78 9.68 6.79
N GLN A 424 -22.79 10.55 6.65
CA GLN A 424 -23.98 10.27 5.84
C GLN A 424 -23.61 9.98 4.38
N LYS A 425 -22.73 10.80 3.79
CA LYS A 425 -22.24 10.53 2.42
C LYS A 425 -21.55 9.19 2.34
N ARG A 426 -20.75 8.82 3.35
CA ARG A 426 -20.01 7.56 3.45
C ARG A 426 -20.96 6.36 3.56
N SER A 427 -21.97 6.43 4.42
CA SER A 427 -22.92 5.33 4.65
C SER A 427 -23.74 4.99 3.42
N LEU A 428 -24.03 5.96 2.54
CA LEU A 428 -24.66 5.71 1.23
C LEU A 428 -23.80 4.86 0.28
N MET A 429 -22.49 4.72 0.54
CA MET A 429 -21.59 3.84 -0.23
C MET A 429 -20.96 2.79 0.70
N GLU A 430 -21.66 2.41 1.76
CA GLU A 430 -21.22 1.38 2.69
C GLU A 430 -21.98 0.08 2.41
N ASP A 431 -21.23 -1.00 2.16
CA ASP A 431 -21.74 -2.37 2.23
C ASP A 431 -21.06 -3.06 3.43
N ARG A 432 -20.31 -4.15 3.23
CA ARG A 432 -19.45 -4.71 4.29
C ARG A 432 -18.18 -3.87 4.53
N HIS A 433 -17.85 -3.00 3.57
CA HIS A 433 -16.66 -2.14 3.55
C HIS A 433 -17.00 -0.77 2.95
N ASN A 434 -16.18 0.25 3.23
CA ASN A 434 -16.33 1.57 2.62
C ASN A 434 -15.96 1.55 1.13
N LEU A 435 -16.96 1.69 0.25
CA LEU A 435 -16.79 1.60 -1.19
C LEU A 435 -16.35 2.93 -1.85
N TYR A 436 -16.28 4.05 -1.10
CA TYR A 436 -15.82 5.33 -1.67
C TYR A 436 -14.45 5.25 -2.28
N LEU A 437 -13.51 4.62 -1.56
CA LEU A 437 -12.13 4.53 -2.03
C LEU A 437 -12.05 3.62 -3.25
N ALA A 438 -12.71 2.45 -3.21
CA ALA A 438 -12.77 1.52 -4.34
C ALA A 438 -13.34 2.18 -5.60
N TYR A 439 -14.49 2.85 -5.49
CA TYR A 439 -15.07 3.65 -6.58
C TYR A 439 -14.08 4.68 -7.13
N THR A 440 -13.36 5.33 -6.23
CA THR A 440 -12.39 6.36 -6.60
C THR A 440 -11.17 5.78 -7.31
N THR A 441 -10.68 4.60 -6.90
CA THR A 441 -9.57 3.90 -7.59
C THR A 441 -9.96 3.60 -9.04
N GLN A 442 -11.16 3.05 -9.28
CA GLN A 442 -11.66 2.73 -10.62
C GLN A 442 -11.89 3.98 -11.47
N ARG A 443 -12.35 5.08 -10.85
CA ARG A 443 -12.47 6.37 -11.53
C ARG A 443 -11.10 6.95 -11.91
N MET A 444 -10.08 6.82 -11.05
CA MET A 444 -8.73 7.26 -11.34
C MET A 444 -8.07 6.42 -12.43
N ARG A 445 -8.28 5.10 -12.41
CA ARG A 445 -7.86 4.19 -13.49
C ARG A 445 -8.39 4.63 -14.85
N ARG A 446 -9.70 4.86 -14.97
CA ARG A 446 -10.29 5.37 -16.22
C ARG A 446 -9.66 6.68 -16.69
N LYS A 447 -9.33 7.59 -15.77
CA LYS A 447 -8.65 8.85 -16.11
C LYS A 447 -7.22 8.64 -16.59
N ALA A 448 -6.53 7.65 -16.05
CA ALA A 448 -5.21 7.27 -16.52
C ALA A 448 -5.29 6.69 -17.95
N ASP A 449 -6.28 5.84 -18.20
CA ASP A 449 -6.52 5.20 -19.51
C ASP A 449 -6.99 6.22 -20.59
N GLU A 450 -7.85 7.19 -20.24
CA GLU A 450 -8.45 8.18 -21.16
C GLU A 450 -7.44 9.16 -21.80
N GLN A 451 -6.27 9.40 -21.20
CA GLN A 451 -5.30 10.39 -21.71
C GLN A 451 -4.15 9.80 -22.53
N ASP A 452 -4.00 8.48 -22.59
CA ASP A 452 -3.02 7.84 -23.49
C ASP A 452 -3.43 8.02 -24.97
N GLU A 453 -4.69 8.35 -25.26
CA GLU A 453 -5.19 8.64 -26.62
C GLU A 453 -4.95 10.09 -27.10
N HIS A 454 -4.56 11.01 -26.21
CA HIS A 454 -4.38 12.45 -26.53
C HIS A 454 -3.01 13.03 -26.15
N ALA A 455 -1.99 12.19 -25.93
CA ALA A 455 -0.65 12.57 -25.47
C ALA A 455 0.24 13.28 -26.52
N GLY A 456 -0.33 14.17 -27.34
CA GLY A 456 0.36 14.98 -28.33
C GLY A 456 0.12 16.47 -28.14
N LEU A 457 0.38 17.03 -26.96
CA LEU A 457 0.50 18.49 -26.75
C LEU A 457 1.42 18.78 -25.56
N GLN A 458 2.40 19.66 -25.82
CA GLN A 458 3.53 20.02 -24.95
C GLN A 458 3.10 20.54 -23.57
N VAL A 459 3.93 20.25 -22.55
CA VAL A 459 3.79 20.76 -21.19
C VAL A 459 4.71 21.96 -21.03
N ASP A 460 4.16 23.17 -21.12
CA ASP A 460 4.82 24.35 -20.58
C ASP A 460 4.56 24.40 -19.08
N PHE A 461 5.63 24.22 -18.30
CA PHE A 461 5.65 24.41 -16.86
C PHE A 461 6.10 25.85 -16.60
N GLU A 462 5.21 26.81 -16.82
CA GLU A 462 5.41 28.18 -16.35
C GLU A 462 4.52 28.45 -15.12
N LEU A 463 5.17 28.94 -14.06
CA LEU A 463 4.55 29.52 -12.88
C LEU A 463 3.96 30.90 -13.27
N GLU A 464 2.91 30.93 -14.09
CA GLU A 464 2.26 32.20 -14.44
C GLU A 464 1.12 32.57 -13.49
N ASN A 465 1.12 33.85 -13.11
CA ASN A 465 0.11 34.51 -12.28
C ASN A 465 -1.23 34.57 -13.04
N PRO A 466 -2.39 34.30 -12.40
CA PRO A 466 -3.66 34.45 -13.09
C PRO A 466 -4.00 35.93 -13.29
N PRO A 467 -4.41 36.37 -14.51
CA PRO A 467 -5.10 37.63 -14.68
C PRO A 467 -6.58 37.51 -14.29
N LEU A 468 -7.10 38.61 -13.77
CA LEU A 468 -8.45 38.87 -13.32
C LEU A 468 -9.43 39.14 -14.49
N LEU A 469 -10.67 38.64 -14.32
CA LEU A 469 -11.99 39.13 -14.84
C LEU A 469 -12.41 38.80 -16.30
N PRO A 470 -13.72 38.90 -16.69
CA PRO A 470 -14.98 38.93 -15.91
C PRO A 470 -16.09 37.94 -16.41
N GLU A 471 -17.17 37.86 -15.64
CA GLU A 471 -18.46 37.19 -15.91
C GLU A 471 -19.26 37.81 -17.08
N THR A 472 -20.03 37.00 -17.84
CA THR A 472 -21.48 37.15 -18.17
C THR A 472 -21.96 36.13 -19.24
N PRO A 473 -23.29 35.88 -19.44
CA PRO A 473 -23.84 34.52 -19.41
C PRO A 473 -24.70 34.09 -20.63
N ALA A 474 -25.12 32.81 -20.56
CA ALA A 474 -26.40 32.17 -20.96
C ALA A 474 -26.89 32.13 -22.42
N GLU A 475 -27.38 30.94 -22.81
CA GLU A 475 -28.75 30.61 -23.30
C GLU A 475 -28.73 29.45 -24.34
N THR A 476 -29.37 28.31 -24.02
CA THR A 476 -30.64 27.74 -24.58
C THR A 476 -30.41 26.79 -25.79
N GLU A 477 -31.18 25.74 -26.12
CA GLU A 477 -32.23 24.87 -25.52
C GLU A 477 -32.63 23.85 -26.64
N ILE A 478 -33.40 22.79 -26.30
CA ILE A 478 -34.33 21.98 -27.14
C ILE A 478 -33.78 20.70 -27.85
N VAL A 479 -34.11 19.44 -27.42
CA VAL A 479 -35.32 18.54 -27.47
C VAL A 479 -35.44 17.66 -28.74
N THR A 480 -35.56 16.32 -28.56
CA THR A 480 -36.55 15.32 -29.10
C THR A 480 -35.90 13.93 -29.32
N GLU A 481 -36.28 12.86 -28.60
CA GLU A 481 -37.44 11.92 -28.74
C GLU A 481 -37.25 10.81 -29.80
N ALA A 482 -37.08 9.54 -29.37
CA ALA A 482 -37.98 8.37 -29.56
C ALA A 482 -37.27 7.31 -30.46
N THR A 483 -37.33 5.98 -30.30
CA THR A 483 -38.46 5.07 -30.02
C THR A 483 -37.90 3.65 -29.76
N ASN A 484 -38.53 2.89 -28.85
CA ASN A 484 -38.43 1.41 -28.77
C ASN A 484 -39.32 0.75 -29.85
N PRO A 485 -39.13 -0.57 -30.09
CA PRO A 485 -40.25 -1.46 -29.78
C PRO A 485 -39.86 -2.79 -29.12
N THR A 486 -40.77 -3.22 -28.25
CA THR A 486 -40.90 -4.53 -27.57
C THR A 486 -41.59 -5.57 -28.47
N SER A 487 -41.32 -6.86 -28.23
CA SER A 487 -42.35 -7.94 -28.21
C SER A 487 -41.80 -9.27 -27.66
N ASP A 488 -42.20 -9.57 -26.42
CA ASP A 488 -42.82 -10.78 -25.85
C ASP A 488 -42.31 -12.23 -26.09
N GLU A 489 -41.99 -12.84 -24.93
CA GLU A 489 -42.40 -14.14 -24.34
C GLU A 489 -42.45 -15.45 -25.15
N VAL A 490 -41.75 -16.47 -24.61
CA VAL A 490 -42.33 -17.80 -24.33
C VAL A 490 -41.70 -18.39 -23.06
N MET A 491 -42.53 -18.69 -22.05
CA MET A 491 -42.24 -19.60 -20.93
C MET A 491 -42.41 -21.07 -21.36
N GLN A 492 -41.49 -21.96 -20.98
CA GLN A 492 -41.85 -23.33 -20.54
C GLN A 492 -40.70 -24.04 -19.79
N SER A 493 -41.13 -24.96 -18.92
CA SER A 493 -40.47 -25.48 -17.73
C SER A 493 -39.70 -26.80 -17.89
N SER A 494 -38.85 -27.08 -16.88
CA SER A 494 -38.48 -28.39 -16.31
C SER A 494 -37.40 -29.25 -16.99
N SER A 495 -36.31 -29.51 -16.26
CA SER A 495 -35.87 -30.84 -15.79
C SER A 495 -34.38 -30.82 -15.44
N ASN A 496 -34.01 -31.58 -14.40
CA ASN A 496 -32.65 -31.81 -13.92
C ASN A 496 -31.68 -32.10 -15.08
N ARG A 497 -30.89 -31.11 -15.51
CA ARG A 497 -29.76 -31.35 -16.39
C ARG A 497 -28.50 -31.46 -15.55
N GLU A 498 -27.97 -32.67 -15.48
CA GLU A 498 -26.54 -32.91 -15.28
C GLU A 498 -25.76 -31.84 -16.03
N HIS A 499 -25.00 -31.03 -15.30
CA HIS A 499 -24.15 -30.02 -15.90
C HIS A 499 -23.13 -30.76 -16.77
N SER A 500 -23.39 -30.80 -18.06
CA SER A 500 -22.50 -31.39 -19.06
C SER A 500 -22.00 -30.24 -19.92
N PHE A 501 -20.68 -30.15 -20.06
CA PHE A 501 -20.07 -29.17 -20.94
C PHE A 501 -20.47 -29.47 -22.38
N THR A 502 -20.83 -28.44 -23.15
CA THR A 502 -21.00 -28.61 -24.59
C THR A 502 -19.68 -29.07 -25.25
N PRO A 503 -19.71 -29.67 -26.45
CA PRO A 503 -18.49 -30.02 -27.16
C PRO A 503 -17.54 -28.83 -27.32
N GLN A 504 -18.07 -27.65 -27.64
CA GLN A 504 -17.31 -26.41 -27.77
C GLN A 504 -16.66 -25.98 -26.45
N GLN A 505 -17.41 -26.01 -25.34
CA GLN A 505 -16.86 -25.71 -24.02
C GLN A 505 -15.78 -26.72 -23.60
N SER A 506 -15.96 -28.00 -23.93
CA SER A 506 -14.98 -29.05 -23.64
C SER A 506 -13.66 -28.78 -24.37
N THR A 507 -13.71 -28.37 -25.64
CA THR A 507 -12.52 -27.99 -26.42
C THR A 507 -11.79 -26.81 -25.79
N ILE A 508 -12.51 -25.74 -25.43
CA ILE A 508 -11.94 -24.55 -24.79
C ILE A 508 -11.26 -24.89 -23.47
N ILE A 509 -11.87 -25.76 -22.65
CA ILE A 509 -11.30 -26.23 -21.39
C ILE A 509 -10.00 -27.03 -21.61
N ILE A 510 -9.98 -27.94 -22.59
CA ILE A 510 -8.79 -28.75 -22.91
C ILE A 510 -7.63 -27.86 -23.35
N GLU A 511 -7.88 -26.86 -24.19
CA GLU A 511 -6.88 -25.89 -24.61
C GLU A 511 -6.37 -25.05 -23.43
N ALA A 512 -7.25 -24.68 -22.49
CA ALA A 512 -6.88 -23.94 -21.28
C ALA A 512 -5.99 -24.79 -20.36
N MET A 513 -6.33 -26.06 -20.18
CA MET A 513 -5.50 -27.02 -19.42
C MET A 513 -4.12 -27.18 -20.06
N GLN A 514 -4.04 -27.21 -21.40
CA GLN A 514 -2.77 -27.29 -22.11
C GLN A 514 -1.93 -26.02 -21.93
N LYS A 515 -2.54 -24.83 -22.00
CA LYS A 515 -1.84 -23.56 -21.74
C LYS A 515 -1.30 -23.49 -20.31
N ALA A 516 -2.09 -23.91 -19.33
CA ALA A 516 -1.67 -24.00 -17.94
C ALA A 516 -0.43 -24.90 -17.78
N LEU A 517 -0.39 -26.07 -18.44
CA LEU A 517 0.78 -26.96 -18.44
C LEU A 517 2.01 -26.30 -19.06
N THR A 518 1.87 -25.68 -20.24
CA THR A 518 3.00 -25.02 -20.93
C THR A 518 3.54 -23.80 -20.18
N SER A 519 2.68 -23.08 -19.44
CA SER A 519 3.07 -21.90 -18.65
C SER A 519 3.93 -22.22 -17.43
N MET A 520 4.01 -23.50 -17.03
CA MET A 520 4.75 -23.89 -15.83
C MET A 520 6.28 -23.77 -15.97
N GLY A 521 6.81 -23.67 -17.20
CA GLY A 521 8.23 -23.48 -17.49
C GLY A 521 9.14 -24.64 -17.06
N THR A 522 10.24 -24.87 -17.77
CA THR A 522 11.25 -25.89 -17.43
C THR A 522 12.20 -25.44 -16.30
N SER A 523 11.69 -24.70 -15.31
CA SER A 523 12.52 -24.12 -14.24
C SER A 523 13.19 -25.22 -13.42
N ARG A 524 14.50 -25.40 -13.63
CA ARG A 524 15.40 -26.34 -12.93
C ARG A 524 15.59 -26.00 -11.43
N PHE A 525 14.87 -25.02 -10.90
CA PHE A 525 15.07 -24.46 -9.55
C PHE A 525 13.98 -24.83 -8.53
N VAL A 526 13.06 -25.74 -8.87
CA VAL A 526 12.11 -26.30 -7.89
C VAL A 526 12.52 -27.74 -7.59
N SER A 527 13.42 -27.95 -6.62
CA SER A 527 13.66 -29.28 -6.05
C SER A 527 12.71 -29.49 -4.87
N GLY A 528 11.69 -30.33 -5.06
CA GLY A 528 10.70 -30.72 -4.04
C GLY A 528 9.42 -31.28 -4.66
N ARG A 529 9.15 -32.59 -4.44
CA ARG A 529 8.04 -33.41 -4.96
C ARG A 529 7.54 -33.05 -6.37
N ASP A 530 8.11 -33.74 -7.37
CA ASP A 530 7.78 -33.71 -8.81
C ASP A 530 6.36 -34.23 -9.18
N ASP A 531 5.35 -34.05 -8.32
CA ASP A 531 4.02 -34.63 -8.53
C ASP A 531 3.01 -33.66 -9.16
N LYS A 532 3.23 -32.33 -9.08
CA LYS A 532 2.23 -31.35 -9.57
C LYS A 532 2.01 -31.43 -11.08
N GLU A 533 3.08 -31.50 -11.86
CA GLU A 533 2.98 -31.58 -13.32
C GLU A 533 2.37 -32.91 -13.76
N LYS A 534 2.78 -34.02 -13.13
CA LYS A 534 2.19 -35.34 -13.34
C LYS A 534 0.70 -35.36 -13.01
N LEU A 535 0.29 -34.73 -11.89
CA LEU A 535 -1.11 -34.62 -11.49
C LEU A 535 -1.93 -33.77 -12.46
N LEU A 536 -1.42 -32.63 -12.92
CA LEU A 536 -2.11 -31.81 -13.91
C LEU A 536 -2.26 -32.54 -15.26
N VAL A 537 -1.24 -33.28 -15.70
CA VAL A 537 -1.32 -34.14 -16.88
C VAL A 537 -2.35 -35.27 -16.68
N GLN A 538 -2.36 -35.90 -15.51
CA GLN A 538 -3.36 -36.93 -15.15
C GLN A 538 -4.78 -36.37 -15.16
N PHE A 539 -5.03 -35.19 -14.57
CA PHE A 539 -6.36 -34.60 -14.54
C PHE A 539 -6.82 -34.11 -15.92
N LYS A 540 -5.91 -33.60 -16.77
CA LYS A 540 -6.22 -33.30 -18.18
C LYS A 540 -6.61 -34.57 -18.93
N SER A 541 -5.85 -35.65 -18.79
CA SER A 541 -6.16 -36.95 -19.40
C SER A 541 -7.48 -37.52 -18.88
N ALA A 542 -7.77 -37.41 -17.57
CA ALA A 542 -9.03 -37.82 -16.97
C ALA A 542 -10.22 -36.99 -17.52
N PHE A 543 -10.03 -35.69 -17.77
CA PHE A 543 -11.05 -34.84 -18.38
C PHE A 543 -11.33 -35.25 -19.83
N GLU A 544 -10.29 -35.54 -20.61
CA GLU A 544 -10.40 -35.95 -22.03
C GLU A 544 -11.07 -37.32 -22.18
N ASN A 545 -10.78 -38.26 -21.28
CA ASN A 545 -11.26 -39.64 -21.35
C ASN A 545 -12.55 -39.91 -20.56
N ALA A 546 -13.09 -38.92 -19.86
CA ALA A 546 -14.30 -39.05 -19.06
C ALA A 546 -15.53 -39.38 -19.93
N THR A 547 -16.29 -40.39 -19.47
CA THR A 547 -17.43 -40.97 -20.20
C THR A 547 -18.75 -40.26 -19.91
N ASN A 548 -18.79 -39.43 -18.87
CA ASN A 548 -19.97 -38.68 -18.44
C ASN A 548 -19.60 -37.27 -17.91
N GLY A 549 -20.61 -36.41 -17.74
CA GLY A 549 -20.41 -35.02 -17.31
C GLY A 549 -19.86 -34.88 -15.89
N GLN A 550 -20.16 -35.84 -15.01
CA GLN A 550 -19.71 -35.82 -13.61
C GLN A 550 -18.21 -36.08 -13.50
N GLU A 551 -17.68 -37.07 -14.22
CA GLU A 551 -16.25 -37.35 -14.32
C GLU A 551 -15.47 -36.16 -14.90
N ARG A 552 -16.03 -35.49 -15.92
CA ARG A 552 -15.45 -34.26 -16.48
C ARG A 552 -15.40 -33.13 -15.45
N HIS A 553 -16.48 -32.92 -14.70
CA HIS A 553 -16.53 -31.90 -13.66
C HIS A 553 -15.52 -32.16 -12.54
N GLU A 554 -15.39 -33.41 -12.10
CA GLU A 554 -14.44 -33.79 -11.05
C GLU A 554 -12.98 -33.64 -11.51
N ALA A 555 -12.65 -34.10 -12.72
CA ALA A 555 -11.32 -33.93 -13.31
C ALA A 555 -10.95 -32.45 -13.46
N LEU A 556 -11.90 -31.61 -13.90
CA LEU A 556 -11.70 -30.18 -14.05
C LEU A 556 -11.48 -29.46 -12.71
N ARG A 557 -12.32 -29.78 -11.71
CA ARG A 557 -12.17 -29.23 -10.34
C ARG A 557 -10.81 -29.57 -9.75
N ASN A 558 -10.38 -30.82 -9.87
CA ASN A 558 -9.09 -31.29 -9.38
C ASN A 558 -7.92 -30.62 -10.12
N PHE A 559 -8.05 -30.41 -11.43
CA PHE A 559 -7.09 -29.66 -12.23
C PHE A 559 -6.96 -28.22 -11.76
N VAL A 560 -8.08 -27.50 -11.64
CA VAL A 560 -8.13 -26.09 -11.20
C VAL A 560 -7.53 -25.94 -9.81
N THR A 561 -7.98 -26.75 -8.85
CA THR A 561 -7.45 -26.78 -7.47
C THR A 561 -5.93 -26.99 -7.45
N THR A 562 -5.46 -27.95 -8.23
CA THR A 562 -4.03 -28.29 -8.30
C THR A 562 -3.24 -27.17 -8.99
N ALA A 563 -3.76 -26.60 -10.07
CA ALA A 563 -3.17 -25.48 -10.79
C ALA A 563 -3.04 -24.28 -9.84
N SER A 564 -4.08 -23.98 -9.07
CA SER A 564 -4.18 -22.91 -8.06
C SER A 564 -3.30 -23.12 -6.82
N THR A 565 -2.80 -24.33 -6.58
CA THR A 565 -1.94 -24.64 -5.43
C THR A 565 -0.46 -24.28 -5.71
N PRO A 566 0.22 -23.49 -4.88
CA PRO A 566 1.65 -23.19 -5.05
C PRO A 566 2.51 -24.46 -5.03
N ARG A 567 3.61 -24.52 -5.83
CA ARG A 567 4.61 -25.59 -5.69
C ARG A 567 5.25 -25.48 -4.30
N GLN A 568 5.54 -26.59 -3.61
CA GLN A 568 6.34 -26.57 -2.37
C GLN A 568 7.81 -26.82 -2.72
N GLY A 569 8.67 -25.81 -2.54
CA GLY A 569 10.13 -25.92 -2.70
C GLY A 569 10.86 -25.51 -1.43
N LEU A 570 12.09 -26.01 -1.25
CA LEU A 570 12.98 -25.74 -0.10
C LEU A 570 13.33 -24.25 0.11
N LEU A 571 13.05 -23.37 -0.86
CA LEU A 571 13.35 -21.93 -0.84
C LEU A 571 12.13 -21.04 -1.11
N ASN A 572 10.90 -21.55 -0.95
CA ASN A 572 9.71 -20.70 -1.06
C ASN A 572 9.53 -19.87 0.21
N PHE A 573 10.20 -18.72 0.26
CA PHE A 573 10.07 -17.72 1.33
C PHE A 573 8.70 -17.02 1.33
N PHE A 574 7.89 -17.18 0.28
CA PHE A 574 6.53 -16.64 0.20
C PHE A 574 5.56 -17.69 -0.36
N PRO A 575 4.47 -18.03 0.36
CA PRO A 575 3.38 -18.78 -0.24
C PRO A 575 2.70 -17.90 -1.30
N ALA A 576 2.62 -18.36 -2.55
CA ALA A 576 1.74 -17.71 -3.52
C ALA A 576 0.30 -17.81 -3.04
N ALA A 577 -0.50 -16.75 -3.21
CA ALA A 577 -1.92 -16.80 -2.90
C ALA A 577 -2.61 -17.90 -3.71
N TYR A 578 -3.47 -18.68 -3.06
CA TYR A 578 -4.28 -19.71 -3.72
C TYR A 578 -5.04 -19.08 -4.90
N GLY A 579 -4.96 -19.70 -6.08
CA GLY A 579 -5.58 -19.19 -7.31
C GLY A 579 -4.74 -18.21 -8.15
N LYS A 580 -3.62 -17.68 -7.62
CA LYS A 580 -2.75 -16.71 -8.32
C LYS A 580 -1.44 -17.31 -8.84
N THR A 581 -1.41 -18.62 -9.09
CA THR A 581 -0.22 -19.24 -9.69
C THR A 581 -0.15 -18.92 -11.19
N ARG A 582 1.06 -18.97 -11.80
CA ARG A 582 1.21 -18.80 -13.26
C ARG A 582 0.34 -19.79 -14.05
N SER A 583 0.26 -21.05 -13.60
CA SER A 583 -0.58 -22.08 -14.22
C SER A 583 -2.08 -21.79 -14.12
N ALA A 584 -2.54 -21.28 -12.97
CA ALA A 584 -3.95 -20.90 -12.81
C ALA A 584 -4.27 -19.65 -13.64
N THR A 585 -3.37 -18.66 -13.65
CA THR A 585 -3.54 -17.43 -14.44
C THR A 585 -3.66 -17.76 -15.93
N ALA A 586 -2.74 -18.56 -16.47
CA ALA A 586 -2.77 -18.98 -17.87
C ALA A 586 -4.04 -19.79 -18.24
N PHE A 587 -4.55 -20.60 -17.30
CA PHE A 587 -5.82 -21.32 -17.47
C PHE A 587 -7.01 -20.35 -17.59
N TYR A 588 -7.19 -19.47 -16.59
CA TYR A 588 -8.33 -18.57 -16.51
C TYR A 588 -8.32 -17.48 -17.58
N GLU A 589 -7.15 -16.95 -17.93
CA GLU A 589 -7.03 -15.98 -19.03
C GLU A 589 -7.46 -16.60 -20.36
N HIS A 590 -7.10 -17.86 -20.62
CA HIS A 590 -7.52 -18.51 -21.85
C HIS A 590 -9.02 -18.74 -21.92
N VAL A 591 -9.62 -19.24 -20.83
CA VAL A 591 -11.07 -19.42 -20.75
C VAL A 591 -11.78 -18.08 -20.91
N LYS A 592 -11.35 -17.04 -20.19
CA LYS A 592 -11.94 -15.70 -20.25
C LYS A 592 -11.92 -15.12 -21.67
N ASN A 593 -10.86 -15.36 -22.42
CA ASN A 593 -10.71 -14.84 -23.77
C ASN A 593 -11.53 -15.61 -24.83
N GLN A 594 -11.98 -16.83 -24.54
CA GLN A 594 -12.70 -17.68 -25.50
C GLN A 594 -14.18 -17.81 -25.17
N GLU A 595 -14.53 -17.94 -23.89
CA GLU A 595 -15.91 -18.08 -23.43
C GLU A 595 -16.06 -17.45 -22.02
N PRO A 596 -16.29 -16.12 -21.93
CA PRO A 596 -16.37 -15.41 -20.66
C PRO A 596 -17.44 -15.98 -19.70
N SER A 597 -18.54 -16.51 -20.24
CA SER A 597 -19.62 -17.12 -19.47
C SER A 597 -19.18 -18.36 -18.67
N LEU A 598 -18.14 -19.07 -19.14
CA LEU A 598 -17.58 -20.26 -18.48
C LEU A 598 -16.78 -19.89 -17.23
N VAL A 599 -16.28 -18.65 -17.13
CA VAL A 599 -15.46 -18.20 -16.00
C VAL A 599 -16.27 -18.18 -14.70
N GLU A 600 -17.52 -17.73 -14.75
CA GLU A 600 -18.41 -17.73 -13.57
C GLU A 600 -18.75 -19.15 -13.11
N VAL A 601 -18.96 -20.07 -14.05
CA VAL A 601 -19.16 -21.50 -13.75
C VAL A 601 -17.92 -22.10 -13.06
N LEU A 602 -16.72 -21.75 -13.51
CA LEU A 602 -15.46 -22.25 -12.94
C LEU A 602 -15.09 -21.62 -11.59
N LYS A 603 -15.45 -20.35 -11.35
CA LYS A 603 -15.24 -19.68 -10.05
C LYS A 603 -15.98 -20.39 -8.92
N THR A 604 -17.17 -20.92 -9.18
CA THR A 604 -17.92 -21.70 -8.19
C THR A 604 -17.24 -23.01 -7.81
N MET A 605 -16.36 -23.56 -8.67
CA MET A 605 -15.62 -24.79 -8.41
C MET A 605 -14.34 -24.57 -7.57
N ASP A 606 -13.87 -23.33 -7.46
CA ASP A 606 -12.65 -22.96 -6.71
C ASP A 606 -12.91 -22.78 -5.19
N GLY A 607 -14.18 -22.70 -4.78
CA GLY A 607 -14.62 -22.49 -3.39
C GLY A 607 -15.05 -23.75 -2.61
N GLU A 608 -15.33 -24.87 -3.28
CA GLU A 608 -15.74 -26.13 -2.62
C GLU A 608 -14.54 -27.05 -2.36
N LYS A 609 -14.19 -27.28 -1.09
CA LYS A 609 -13.15 -28.25 -0.67
C LYS A 609 -13.40 -29.62 -1.33
N GLY A 610 -12.48 -30.06 -2.19
CA GLY A 610 -12.52 -31.38 -2.80
C GLY A 610 -12.57 -32.51 -1.77
N ARG A 611 -13.50 -33.46 -1.96
CA ARG A 611 -13.46 -34.77 -1.27
C ARG A 611 -12.19 -35.51 -1.72
N LYS A 612 -11.49 -36.13 -0.76
CA LYS A 612 -10.33 -36.99 -1.02
C LYS A 612 -10.71 -38.11 -1.99
N VAL A 613 -10.08 -38.12 -3.16
CA VAL A 613 -10.03 -39.31 -4.01
C VAL A 613 -9.09 -40.32 -3.34
N VAL A 614 -9.62 -41.50 -3.05
CA VAL A 614 -8.86 -42.66 -2.59
C VAL A 614 -8.02 -43.15 -3.77
N ALA A 615 -6.70 -43.09 -3.64
CA ALA A 615 -5.80 -43.72 -4.59
C ALA A 615 -6.04 -45.23 -4.57
N GLN A 616 -6.51 -45.80 -5.68
CA GLN A 616 -6.41 -47.23 -5.91
C GLN A 616 -4.93 -47.56 -6.07
N SER A 617 -4.39 -48.21 -5.04
CA SER A 617 -3.11 -48.89 -5.04
C SER A 617 -3.12 -50.02 -6.07
N ASN A 618 -2.05 -50.13 -6.86
CA ASN A 618 -1.44 -51.41 -7.16
C ASN A 618 0.10 -51.25 -7.19
N SER A 619 0.72 -52.22 -6.51
CA SER A 619 2.13 -52.47 -6.18
C SER A 619 3.15 -52.23 -7.32
N SER A 620 4.47 -52.07 -7.10
CA SER A 620 5.33 -52.73 -6.11
C SER A 620 6.67 -51.98 -5.93
N ASP A 621 7.07 -51.84 -4.67
CA ASP A 621 8.42 -51.96 -4.08
C ASP A 621 9.67 -51.46 -4.83
N GLU A 622 10.35 -50.46 -4.26
CA GLU A 622 11.65 -50.71 -3.60
C GLU A 622 12.08 -49.56 -2.67
N THR A 623 12.31 -49.96 -1.42
CA THR A 623 13.03 -49.37 -0.26
C THR A 623 14.42 -48.80 -0.62
N THR A 624 15.10 -47.84 0.04
CA THR A 624 15.01 -47.14 1.33
C THR A 624 16.13 -46.09 1.38
N ALA A 625 15.90 -44.93 2.02
CA ALA A 625 16.84 -44.28 2.95
C ALA A 625 16.15 -43.07 3.62
N THR A 626 15.33 -43.37 4.63
CA THR A 626 14.68 -42.42 5.54
C THR A 626 15.59 -42.10 6.72
N MET A 627 15.79 -40.81 7.02
CA MET A 627 15.98 -40.40 8.42
C MET A 627 14.63 -40.52 9.14
N PRO A 628 14.53 -41.10 10.35
CA PRO A 628 13.24 -41.38 10.98
C PRO A 628 12.55 -40.08 11.45
N ALA A 629 11.31 -39.88 10.99
CA ALA A 629 10.42 -38.80 11.38
C ALA A 629 10.14 -38.71 12.90
N ASP A 630 10.55 -39.74 13.66
CA ASP A 630 10.42 -39.78 15.11
C ASP A 630 11.52 -38.98 15.82
N GLN A 631 12.68 -38.77 15.19
CA GLN A 631 13.74 -37.90 15.72
C GLN A 631 13.37 -36.42 15.54
N ALA A 632 12.75 -36.07 14.41
CA ALA A 632 12.19 -34.74 14.17
C ALA A 632 10.96 -34.44 15.04
N ARG A 633 10.08 -35.43 15.28
CA ARG A 633 8.98 -35.28 16.25
C ARG A 633 9.48 -35.18 17.68
N GLY A 634 10.54 -35.90 18.05
CA GLY A 634 11.19 -35.80 19.35
C GLY A 634 11.75 -34.40 19.62
N ILE A 635 12.50 -33.84 18.68
CA ILE A 635 13.07 -32.47 18.77
C ILE A 635 11.95 -31.42 18.87
N MET A 636 10.88 -31.58 18.09
CA MET A 636 9.78 -30.62 18.03
C MET A 636 8.84 -30.71 19.25
N GLN A 637 8.71 -31.90 19.87
CA GLN A 637 8.06 -32.05 21.18
C GLN A 637 8.93 -31.50 22.32
N HIS A 638 10.26 -31.61 22.22
CA HIS A 638 11.20 -31.01 23.17
C HIS A 638 11.12 -29.48 23.15
N PHE A 639 11.07 -28.87 21.95
CA PHE A 639 10.85 -27.43 21.78
C PHE A 639 9.46 -26.97 22.25
N LYS A 640 8.40 -27.75 21.97
CA LYS A 640 7.05 -27.42 22.48
C LYS A 640 6.95 -27.48 24.00
N ARG A 641 7.63 -28.44 24.65
CA ARG A 641 7.70 -28.50 26.12
C ARG A 641 8.56 -27.38 26.71
N ALA A 642 9.69 -27.03 26.10
CA ALA A 642 10.51 -25.89 26.55
C ALA A 642 9.73 -24.56 26.50
N ILE A 643 8.97 -24.33 25.42
CA ILE A 643 8.12 -23.13 25.25
C ILE A 643 6.90 -23.14 26.18
N GLN A 644 6.36 -24.30 26.55
CA GLN A 644 5.26 -24.41 27.52
C GLN A 644 5.74 -24.28 28.97
N VAL A 645 6.98 -24.64 29.28
CA VAL A 645 7.58 -24.45 30.62
C VAL A 645 7.98 -22.98 30.84
N GLU A 646 8.45 -22.27 29.81
CA GLU A 646 8.66 -20.80 29.87
C GLU A 646 7.35 -20.01 29.96
N ARG A 647 6.25 -20.50 29.38
CA ARG A 647 4.92 -19.85 29.48
C ARG A 647 4.08 -20.26 30.70
N GLY A 648 4.50 -21.29 31.43
CA GLY A 648 3.84 -21.77 32.65
C GLY A 648 4.44 -21.24 33.96
N SER A 649 5.57 -20.53 33.90
CA SER A 649 6.32 -20.05 35.07
C SER A 649 6.08 -18.58 35.44
N GLU A 650 5.20 -17.85 34.72
CA GLU A 650 4.82 -16.47 35.09
C GLU A 650 3.39 -16.32 35.65
N LEU A 651 2.64 -17.40 35.89
CA LEU A 651 1.32 -17.34 36.53
C LEU A 651 1.11 -18.48 37.55
N LYS A 652 1.69 -18.29 38.74
CA LYS A 652 1.36 -18.78 40.11
C LYS A 652 2.67 -18.72 40.92
N ALA A 653 2.85 -17.92 41.97
CA ALA A 653 1.96 -17.67 43.09
C ALA A 653 2.31 -16.34 43.79
N GLY A 654 1.30 -15.69 44.35
CA GLY A 654 1.47 -14.68 45.41
C GLY A 654 1.08 -15.28 46.77
N ASN A 655 1.97 -15.05 47.75
CA ASN A 655 1.82 -15.05 49.21
C ASN A 655 1.50 -16.37 49.95
N ASP A 656 2.46 -16.85 50.75
CA ASP A 656 2.47 -16.66 52.22
C ASP A 656 3.79 -17.08 52.90
N SER A 657 4.37 -16.13 53.66
CA SER A 657 4.92 -16.24 55.03
C SER A 657 5.81 -17.42 55.50
N VAL A 658 7.06 -17.07 55.87
CA VAL A 658 7.83 -17.39 57.11
C VAL A 658 8.66 -18.70 57.22
N ASP A 659 9.96 -18.46 57.49
CA ASP A 659 11.03 -19.19 58.19
C ASP A 659 11.62 -20.56 57.78
N SER A 660 12.96 -20.49 57.70
CA SER A 660 13.98 -21.40 58.25
C SER A 660 14.59 -22.52 57.39
N GLN A 661 15.90 -22.35 57.21
CA GLN A 661 16.99 -23.33 57.37
C GLN A 661 17.19 -24.51 56.39
N ASN A 662 18.43 -24.52 55.89
CA ASN A 662 19.37 -25.66 55.79
C ASN A 662 19.39 -26.61 54.58
N LEU A 663 20.61 -26.64 54.01
CA LEU A 663 21.44 -27.80 53.64
C LEU A 663 21.28 -28.48 52.26
N CYS A 664 22.38 -28.36 51.51
CA CYS A 664 23.16 -29.40 50.84
C CYS A 664 22.50 -30.37 49.84
N GLY A 665 23.13 -30.44 48.65
CA GLY A 665 23.75 -31.69 48.20
C GLY A 665 23.32 -32.24 46.84
N THR A 666 24.33 -32.35 45.95
CA THR A 666 24.53 -33.39 44.89
C THR A 666 23.51 -33.43 43.74
N GLY A 667 23.90 -33.20 42.46
CA GLY A 667 24.71 -34.08 41.58
C GLY A 667 23.78 -35.13 40.92
N LEU A 668 23.79 -35.50 39.64
CA LEU A 668 24.70 -35.36 38.49
C LEU A 668 23.99 -36.02 37.25
N LYS A 669 24.30 -35.57 36.01
CA LYS A 669 24.27 -36.27 34.68
C LYS A 669 22.95 -36.93 34.22
N ILE A 670 22.45 -36.76 32.99
CA ILE A 670 23.03 -36.73 31.63
C ILE A 670 22.41 -35.59 30.81
#